data_AF-A0A4Q3DRL9-F1
#
_entry.id   AF-A0A4Q3DRL9-F1
#
_cell.length_a   1.000
_cell.length_b   1.000
_cell.length_c   1.000
_cell.angle_alpha   90.00
_cell.angle_beta   90.00
_cell.angle_gamma   90.00
#
_symmetry.space_group_name_H-M   'P 1'
#
loop_
_entity.id
_entity.type
_entity.pdbx_description
1 polymer ?
#
loop_
_entity_poly.entity_id
_entity_poly.type
_entity_poly.pdbx_seq_one_letter_code
_entity_poly.pdbx_strand_id
1 'polypeptide(L)'
;MAYLVSRTHESDNSELLGVPRDSTVGTRLHLEVAKLLIERKLLSLTGLATAMRHAAEWGSNLAQTLISSGEVRPMDYYRGVADVYGVRFVDLRQEPIDESLVTVEDRAEYAERHIVPWRKIDGRLLIATTEITAEHFNWGDRRFGHENYDFVITSPFDILWETQKLFRNWDSFFAREALFSWKPEHSAKFTVTAPQKTVLWAMLGALLVSAILAPMQAAVVLMAFFTTIYTLTFAFKFLLTFVGSSRKADMEISPEAIAAIDDATLPVYTVLVPMYKEAKVLPLLTRALKGLDYPASKLEVKLVLEEDDTETIDAAKALKLPGTFEIVRVPPSQPKTKPKACNYALQFSRGELVTIYDAEDQPEPDQLKKAVLAFRLGDPKLACVQGRLNYFNRSENWLTRMFTLEYSQWFDFLLPGLDWLKVPIPLGGTSNHFKLSALRKVGAWDPYNVTEDADLGVRLAQEGYTVGVINSTTYEEANGVLPSWIKQRSRWIKGYMQTWLVHMRHPIQLWRSIGTKGFFSFHFFIGAPPFTMLLAPILWAITLLVWLTNSFDLGWLFPEPFGTMALFNLVLGNLFLVYFGVIAALKRKYYDLVPAGVLLPAYWVLHSIAAYKAFWQLLFNPHYWEKTEHGTSSVTQKNLADVKGEAK
;
A
#
# COMPACT_ATOMS: atom_id res chain seq x y z
N MET A 1 -8.38 -54.23 13.21
CA MET A 1 -7.60 -54.63 14.39
C MET A 1 -7.16 -53.36 15.09
N ALA A 2 -7.54 -53.22 16.36
CA ALA A 2 -7.35 -52.01 17.14
C ALA A 2 -5.89 -51.87 17.60
N TYR A 3 -5.26 -50.74 17.30
CA TYR A 3 -4.14 -50.22 18.08
C TYR A 3 -4.64 -48.97 18.82
N LEU A 4 -5.15 -49.20 20.02
CA LEU A 4 -5.32 -48.18 21.04
C LEU A 4 -3.95 -47.96 21.68
N VAL A 5 -3.40 -46.76 21.53
CA VAL A 5 -2.41 -46.25 22.48
C VAL A 5 -2.98 -44.95 23.03
N SER A 6 -3.58 -45.05 24.22
CA SER A 6 -3.76 -43.93 25.10
C SER A 6 -2.38 -43.45 25.56
N ARG A 7 -2.05 -42.18 25.32
CA ARG A 7 -0.97 -41.50 26.07
C ARG A 7 -1.59 -40.41 26.92
N THR A 8 -1.74 -40.75 28.19
CA THR A 8 -1.98 -39.82 29.29
C THR A 8 -0.72 -39.01 29.57
N HIS A 9 -0.92 -37.75 29.96
CA HIS A 9 0.10 -36.81 30.41
C HIS A 9 0.99 -37.39 31.53
N GLU A 10 2.27 -37.57 31.25
CA GLU A 10 3.35 -37.58 32.25
C GLU A 10 4.65 -37.11 31.59
N SER A 11 5.46 -36.36 32.34
CA SER A 11 6.61 -35.57 31.90
C SER A 11 7.85 -36.42 31.63
N ASP A 12 7.85 -37.19 30.55
CA ASP A 12 8.97 -38.08 30.21
C ASP A 12 9.85 -37.50 29.10
N ASN A 13 11.08 -37.12 29.43
CA ASN A 13 12.12 -36.63 28.50
C ASN A 13 12.66 -37.74 27.58
N SER A 14 12.01 -38.91 27.53
CA SER A 14 12.46 -40.13 26.85
C SER A 14 12.08 -40.22 25.36
N GLU A 15 11.45 -39.19 24.79
CA GLU A 15 11.02 -39.14 23.38
C GLU A 15 11.78 -38.15 22.47
N LEU A 16 13.10 -38.05 22.64
CA LEU A 16 13.97 -37.32 21.72
C LEU A 16 14.71 -38.29 20.79
N LEU A 17 13.99 -39.21 20.14
CA LEU A 17 14.55 -40.02 19.07
C LEU A 17 14.70 -39.13 17.82
N GLY A 18 15.95 -38.90 17.42
CA GLY A 18 16.27 -38.12 16.21
C GLY A 18 15.64 -38.74 14.96
N VAL A 19 15.11 -37.89 14.08
CA VAL A 19 14.50 -38.32 12.81
C VAL A 19 15.60 -38.88 11.89
N PRO A 20 15.48 -40.12 11.39
CA PRO A 20 16.48 -40.68 10.48
C PRO A 20 16.68 -39.79 9.25
N ARG A 21 17.93 -39.51 8.87
CA ARG A 21 18.22 -38.60 7.72
C ARG A 21 17.65 -39.12 6.38
N ASP A 22 17.43 -40.43 6.28
CA ASP A 22 16.84 -41.09 5.11
C ASP A 22 15.30 -41.09 5.11
N SER A 23 14.66 -40.63 6.19
CA SER A 23 13.19 -40.70 6.36
C SER A 23 12.43 -39.47 5.85
N THR A 24 12.99 -38.70 4.91
CA THR A 24 12.26 -37.55 4.34
C THR A 24 10.98 -38.03 3.64
N VAL A 25 9.85 -37.92 4.34
CA VAL A 25 8.54 -38.43 3.90
C VAL A 25 8.06 -37.70 2.65
N GLY A 26 8.66 -36.54 2.32
CA GLY A 26 8.48 -35.83 1.06
C GLY A 26 7.00 -35.59 0.75
N THR A 27 6.60 -35.81 -0.51
CA THR A 27 5.21 -35.62 -0.95
C THR A 27 4.19 -36.53 -0.24
N ARG A 28 4.64 -37.65 0.36
CA ARG A 28 3.74 -38.56 1.10
C ARG A 28 3.34 -38.00 2.47
N LEU A 29 4.10 -37.05 3.03
CA LEU A 29 3.86 -36.51 4.37
C LEU A 29 2.42 -36.01 4.50
N HIS A 30 1.99 -35.17 3.56
CA HIS A 30 0.68 -34.54 3.65
C HIS A 30 -0.47 -35.53 3.52
N LEU A 31 -0.28 -36.64 2.79
CA LEU A 31 -1.28 -37.71 2.69
C LEU A 31 -1.37 -38.52 3.98
N GLU A 32 -0.24 -38.84 4.62
CA GLU A 32 -0.23 -39.52 5.92
C GLU A 32 -0.83 -38.64 7.02
N VAL A 33 -0.51 -37.34 7.03
CA VAL A 33 -1.15 -36.38 7.94
C VAL A 33 -2.66 -36.31 7.69
N ALA A 34 -3.10 -36.27 6.43
CA ALA A 34 -4.53 -36.25 6.11
C ALA A 34 -5.26 -37.52 6.60
N LYS A 35 -4.65 -38.70 6.46
CA LYS A 35 -5.21 -39.96 7.00
C LYS A 35 -5.36 -39.89 8.52
N LEU A 36 -4.32 -39.47 9.23
CA LEU A 36 -4.36 -39.31 10.69
C LEU A 36 -5.45 -38.31 11.13
N LEU A 37 -5.60 -37.19 10.40
CA LEU A 37 -6.63 -36.20 10.70
C LEU A 37 -8.04 -36.74 10.46
N ILE A 38 -8.26 -37.58 9.45
CA ILE A 38 -9.53 -38.27 9.21
C ILE A 38 -9.83 -39.24 10.35
N GLU A 39 -8.85 -40.06 10.75
CA GLU A 39 -9.00 -41.00 11.89
C GLU A 39 -9.38 -40.28 13.19
N ARG A 40 -8.84 -39.07 13.39
CA ARG A 40 -9.14 -38.19 14.54
C ARG A 40 -10.42 -37.37 14.38
N LYS A 41 -11.16 -37.50 13.26
CA LYS A 41 -12.35 -36.71 12.93
C LYS A 41 -12.10 -35.19 12.89
N LEU A 42 -10.87 -34.79 12.57
CA LEU A 42 -10.46 -33.39 12.39
C LEU A 42 -10.47 -32.96 10.92
N LEU A 43 -10.61 -33.91 9.98
CA LEU A 43 -10.77 -33.68 8.55
C LEU A 43 -11.85 -34.63 8.01
N SER A 44 -12.74 -34.13 7.15
CA SER A 44 -13.73 -34.96 6.47
C SER A 44 -13.20 -35.50 5.14
N LEU A 45 -13.71 -36.64 4.66
CA LEU A 45 -13.37 -37.17 3.33
C LEU A 45 -13.75 -36.19 2.20
N THR A 46 -14.89 -35.51 2.34
CA THR A 46 -15.33 -34.48 1.39
C THR A 46 -14.39 -33.27 1.38
N GLY A 47 -13.93 -32.86 2.57
CA GLY A 47 -12.95 -31.78 2.73
C GLY A 47 -11.61 -32.14 2.12
N LEU A 48 -11.12 -33.37 2.35
CA LEU A 48 -9.91 -33.87 1.69
C LEU A 48 -10.06 -33.90 0.16
N ALA A 49 -11.16 -34.43 -0.36
CA ALA A 49 -11.39 -34.49 -1.81
C ALA A 49 -11.43 -33.09 -2.44
N THR A 50 -12.05 -32.13 -1.75
CA THR A 50 -12.10 -30.72 -2.17
C THR A 50 -10.71 -30.10 -2.17
N ALA A 51 -9.93 -30.29 -1.08
CA ALA A 51 -8.58 -29.80 -0.99
C ALA A 51 -7.64 -30.44 -2.02
N MET A 52 -7.80 -31.73 -2.35
CA MET A 52 -7.01 -32.38 -3.39
C MET A 52 -7.31 -31.83 -4.79
N ARG A 53 -8.59 -31.55 -5.08
CA ARG A 53 -8.99 -30.90 -6.34
C ARG A 53 -8.39 -29.51 -6.46
N HIS A 54 -8.56 -28.68 -5.44
CA HIS A 54 -7.98 -27.33 -5.41
C HIS A 54 -6.45 -27.36 -5.46
N ALA A 55 -5.79 -28.32 -4.81
CA ALA A 55 -4.33 -28.47 -4.88
C ALA A 55 -3.86 -28.74 -6.32
N ALA A 56 -4.59 -29.57 -7.06
CA ALA A 56 -4.31 -29.85 -8.47
C ALA A 56 -4.59 -28.63 -9.37
N GLU A 57 -5.73 -27.95 -9.18
CA GLU A 57 -6.11 -26.75 -9.95
C GLU A 57 -5.17 -25.57 -9.69
N TRP A 58 -4.72 -25.40 -8.44
CA TRP A 58 -3.90 -24.26 -8.02
C TRP A 58 -2.40 -24.55 -8.10
N GLY A 59 -1.99 -25.79 -8.41
CA GLY A 59 -0.57 -26.16 -8.38
C GLY A 59 0.07 -25.98 -7.00
N SER A 60 -0.72 -26.14 -5.93
CA SER A 60 -0.33 -25.91 -4.54
C SER A 60 -0.17 -27.22 -3.80
N ASN A 61 0.60 -27.23 -2.69
CA ASN A 61 0.69 -28.44 -1.88
C ASN A 61 -0.60 -28.67 -1.07
N LEU A 62 -0.83 -29.94 -0.70
CA LEU A 62 -2.06 -30.33 0.00
C LEU A 62 -2.19 -29.68 1.38
N ALA A 63 -1.07 -29.48 2.11
CA ALA A 63 -1.07 -28.82 3.42
C ALA A 63 -1.62 -27.40 3.35
N GLN A 64 -1.06 -26.59 2.44
CA GLN A 64 -1.47 -25.22 2.20
C GLN A 64 -2.93 -25.16 1.79
N THR A 65 -3.39 -26.09 0.96
CA THR A 65 -4.77 -26.09 0.47
C THR A 65 -5.77 -26.45 1.56
N LEU A 66 -5.47 -27.45 2.41
CA LEU A 66 -6.28 -27.83 3.57
C LEU A 66 -6.41 -26.65 4.56
N ILE A 67 -5.31 -25.95 4.84
CA ILE A 67 -5.27 -24.84 5.80
C ILE A 67 -5.95 -23.58 5.23
N SER A 68 -5.60 -23.18 4.00
CA SER A 68 -6.11 -21.96 3.37
C SER A 68 -7.61 -22.05 3.05
N SER A 69 -8.11 -23.24 2.71
CA SER A 69 -9.54 -23.47 2.47
C SER A 69 -10.36 -23.59 3.76
N GLY A 70 -9.72 -23.61 4.93
CA GLY A 70 -10.38 -23.74 6.22
C GLY A 70 -10.85 -25.15 6.58
N GLU A 71 -10.41 -26.18 5.85
CA GLU A 71 -10.77 -27.59 6.09
C GLU A 71 -10.16 -28.14 7.38
N VAL A 72 -8.97 -27.65 7.77
CA VAL A 72 -8.24 -28.07 8.97
C VAL A 72 -7.65 -26.85 9.67
N ARG A 73 -7.69 -26.82 11.01
CA ARG A 73 -6.98 -25.79 11.78
C ARG A 73 -5.47 -25.99 11.68
N PRO A 74 -4.66 -24.94 11.47
CA PRO A 74 -3.20 -25.06 11.34
C PRO A 74 -2.54 -25.88 12.45
N MET A 75 -2.92 -25.65 13.71
CA MET A 75 -2.33 -26.34 14.86
C MET A 75 -2.64 -27.84 14.88
N ASP A 76 -3.82 -28.26 14.41
CA ASP A 76 -4.15 -29.69 14.31
C ASP A 76 -3.33 -30.35 13.20
N TYR A 77 -3.10 -29.63 12.09
CA TYR A 77 -2.28 -30.10 10.98
C TYR A 77 -0.83 -30.36 11.43
N TYR A 78 -0.18 -29.37 12.06
CA TYR A 78 1.23 -29.52 12.47
C TYR A 78 1.43 -30.48 13.65
N ARG A 79 0.43 -30.70 14.49
CA ARG A 79 0.43 -31.84 15.43
C ARG A 79 0.46 -33.18 14.69
N GLY A 80 -0.37 -33.31 13.65
CA GLY A 80 -0.33 -34.48 12.78
C GLY A 80 1.02 -34.67 12.09
N VAL A 81 1.68 -33.59 11.65
CA VAL A 81 3.04 -33.64 11.09
C VAL A 81 4.03 -34.20 12.13
N ALA A 82 3.98 -33.70 13.37
CA ALA A 82 4.82 -34.18 14.47
C ALA A 82 4.62 -35.68 14.72
N ASP A 83 3.37 -36.14 14.73
CA ASP A 83 3.01 -37.54 14.93
C ASP A 83 3.51 -38.44 13.79
N VAL A 84 3.45 -37.99 12.52
CA VAL A 84 4.00 -38.75 11.38
C VAL A 84 5.52 -38.90 11.51
N TYR A 85 6.22 -37.86 11.94
CA TYR A 85 7.66 -37.90 12.15
C TYR A 85 8.07 -38.62 13.45
N GLY A 86 7.13 -38.88 14.37
CA GLY A 86 7.42 -39.44 15.68
C GLY A 86 8.19 -38.48 16.59
N VAL A 87 8.03 -37.17 16.41
CA VAL A 87 8.70 -36.13 17.20
C VAL A 87 7.69 -35.28 17.96
N ARG A 88 8.19 -34.53 18.94
CA ARG A 88 7.37 -33.62 19.74
C ARG A 88 6.85 -32.45 18.91
N PHE A 89 5.55 -32.17 19.04
CA PHE A 89 4.97 -30.87 18.67
C PHE A 89 5.20 -29.86 19.80
N VAL A 90 5.69 -28.67 19.47
CA VAL A 90 5.96 -27.59 20.43
C VAL A 90 5.14 -26.36 20.08
N ASP A 91 4.36 -25.86 21.05
CA ASP A 91 3.71 -24.55 20.97
C ASP A 91 4.68 -23.50 21.54
N LEU A 92 5.37 -22.78 20.65
CA LEU A 92 6.40 -21.82 21.06
C LEU A 92 5.84 -20.63 21.86
N ARG A 93 4.52 -20.41 21.87
CA ARG A 93 3.89 -19.37 22.71
C ARG A 93 3.80 -19.79 24.17
N GLN A 94 3.78 -21.11 24.42
CA GLN A 94 3.80 -21.69 25.77
C GLN A 94 5.23 -22.01 26.20
N GLU A 95 6.06 -22.46 25.26
CA GLU A 95 7.47 -22.80 25.47
C GLU A 95 8.37 -21.93 24.58
N PRO A 96 8.65 -20.69 24.99
CA PRO A 96 9.35 -19.72 24.15
C PRO A 96 10.77 -20.16 23.78
N ILE A 97 11.26 -19.61 22.68
CA ILE A 97 12.62 -19.78 22.20
C ILE A 97 13.60 -19.21 23.23
N ASP A 98 14.71 -19.93 23.45
CA ASP A 98 15.86 -19.42 24.19
C ASP A 98 16.56 -18.32 23.39
N GLU A 99 16.44 -17.08 23.87
CA GLU A 99 16.96 -15.89 23.20
C GLU A 99 18.47 -15.95 22.95
N SER A 100 19.23 -16.73 23.74
CA SER A 100 20.67 -16.89 23.58
C SER A 100 21.09 -17.70 22.35
N LEU A 101 20.14 -18.41 21.73
CA LEU A 101 20.38 -19.27 20.57
C LEU A 101 20.09 -18.60 19.23
N VAL A 102 19.52 -17.39 19.27
CA VAL A 102 19.11 -16.66 18.07
C VAL A 102 19.92 -15.38 17.92
N THR A 103 20.04 -14.94 16.67
CA THR A 103 20.80 -13.75 16.28
C THR A 103 19.97 -12.93 15.30
N VAL A 104 20.22 -11.62 15.25
CA VAL A 104 19.50 -10.71 14.35
C VAL A 104 19.89 -10.95 12.89
N GLU A 105 21.13 -11.36 12.66
CA GLU A 105 21.69 -11.65 11.34
C GLU A 105 20.94 -12.79 10.64
N ASP A 106 20.47 -13.77 11.41
CA ASP A 106 19.78 -14.96 10.90
C ASP A 106 18.25 -14.82 10.87
N ARG A 107 17.75 -13.68 11.34
CA ARG A 107 16.32 -13.40 11.45
C ARG A 107 15.56 -13.67 10.15
N ALA A 108 16.08 -13.19 9.03
CA ALA A 108 15.44 -13.36 7.73
C ALA A 108 15.35 -14.85 7.36
N GLU A 109 16.39 -15.63 7.64
CA GLU A 109 16.41 -17.06 7.40
C GLU A 109 15.37 -17.79 8.24
N TYR A 110 15.14 -17.38 9.50
CA TYR A 110 14.16 -18.05 10.35
C TYR A 110 12.74 -17.99 9.78
N ALA A 111 12.35 -16.84 9.23
CA ALA A 111 11.06 -16.66 8.60
C ALA A 111 10.98 -17.32 7.22
N GLU A 112 12.01 -17.18 6.38
CA GLU A 112 12.02 -17.70 5.00
C GLU A 112 12.05 -19.23 4.95
N ARG A 113 12.78 -19.86 5.88
CA ARG A 113 12.97 -21.31 5.94
C ARG A 113 12.04 -22.00 6.94
N HIS A 114 11.22 -21.25 7.68
CA HIS A 114 10.40 -21.76 8.78
C HIS A 114 11.18 -22.65 9.75
N ILE A 115 12.37 -22.22 10.15
CA ILE A 115 13.29 -22.94 11.03
C ILE A 115 13.83 -21.99 12.09
N VAL A 116 13.89 -22.41 13.36
CA VAL A 116 14.46 -21.57 14.41
C VAL A 116 15.09 -22.41 15.53
N PRO A 117 16.31 -22.09 15.99
CA PRO A 117 16.87 -22.69 17.20
C PRO A 117 15.91 -22.47 18.37
N TRP A 118 15.50 -23.53 19.05
CA TRP A 118 14.50 -23.43 20.12
C TRP A 118 15.13 -23.47 21.50
N ARG A 119 15.80 -24.57 21.86
CA ARG A 119 16.42 -24.74 23.19
C ARG A 119 17.46 -25.83 23.18
N LYS A 120 18.34 -25.86 24.19
CA LYS A 120 19.22 -27.01 24.46
C LYS A 120 18.61 -27.94 25.52
N ILE A 121 18.61 -29.24 25.25
CA ILE A 121 18.23 -30.30 26.21
C ILE A 121 19.35 -31.35 26.19
N ASP A 122 19.87 -31.69 27.37
CA ASP A 122 20.95 -32.68 27.54
C ASP A 122 22.17 -32.45 26.62
N GLY A 123 22.54 -31.18 26.41
CA GLY A 123 23.67 -30.78 25.58
C GLY A 123 23.40 -30.75 24.07
N ARG A 124 22.25 -31.26 23.61
CA ARG A 124 21.80 -31.19 22.21
C ARG A 124 20.92 -29.98 21.95
N LEU A 125 21.09 -29.34 20.79
CA LEU A 125 20.25 -28.25 20.32
C LEU A 125 18.98 -28.79 19.66
N LEU A 126 17.81 -28.39 20.12
CA LEU A 126 16.56 -28.64 19.42
C LEU A 126 16.22 -27.46 18.52
N ILE A 127 15.92 -27.76 17.26
CA ILE A 127 15.53 -26.79 16.24
C ILE A 127 14.04 -26.99 15.94
N ALA A 128 13.25 -25.94 16.12
CA ALA A 128 11.83 -25.96 15.77
C ALA A 128 11.67 -25.67 14.27
N THR A 129 10.94 -26.54 13.58
CA THR A 129 10.62 -26.39 12.15
C THR A 129 9.18 -26.82 11.84
N THR A 130 8.69 -26.48 10.66
CA THR A 130 7.34 -26.84 10.20
C THR A 130 7.31 -28.18 9.46
N GLU A 131 8.44 -28.60 8.93
CA GLU A 131 8.68 -29.89 8.29
C GLU A 131 10.18 -30.24 8.34
N ILE A 132 10.53 -31.51 8.14
CA ILE A 132 11.92 -31.96 8.17
C ILE A 132 12.32 -32.38 6.75
N THR A 133 13.30 -31.69 6.18
CA THR A 133 13.77 -31.90 4.80
C THR A 133 15.30 -31.92 4.78
N ALA A 134 15.89 -32.37 3.67
CA ALA A 134 17.34 -32.34 3.48
C ALA A 134 17.92 -30.91 3.59
N GLU A 135 17.16 -29.89 3.21
CA GLU A 135 17.58 -28.50 3.36
C GLU A 135 17.70 -28.08 4.83
N HIS A 136 16.78 -28.52 5.67
CA HIS A 136 16.86 -28.30 7.12
C HIS A 136 18.09 -28.97 7.73
N PHE A 137 18.41 -30.20 7.32
CA PHE A 137 19.64 -30.87 7.73
C PHE A 137 20.89 -30.09 7.25
N ASN A 138 20.95 -29.69 5.98
CA ASN A 138 22.06 -28.89 5.46
C ASN A 138 22.22 -27.54 6.16
N TRP A 139 21.13 -26.94 6.62
CA TRP A 139 21.16 -25.71 7.41
C TRP A 139 21.74 -25.96 8.81
N GLY A 140 21.25 -26.98 9.52
CA GLY A 140 21.75 -27.35 10.84
C GLY A 140 23.22 -27.79 10.83
N ASP A 141 23.61 -28.64 9.86
CA ASP A 141 24.98 -29.15 9.72
C ASP A 141 26.01 -28.02 9.55
N ARG A 142 25.69 -27.01 8.72
CA ARG A 142 26.57 -25.86 8.48
C ARG A 142 26.77 -25.00 9.72
N ARG A 143 25.80 -24.98 10.64
CA ARG A 143 25.72 -23.99 11.72
C ARG A 143 26.09 -24.55 13.09
N PHE A 144 25.69 -25.78 13.36
CA PHE A 144 25.83 -26.41 14.66
C PHE A 144 26.67 -27.69 14.61
N GLY A 145 26.94 -28.23 13.43
CA GLY A 145 27.65 -29.50 13.25
C GLY A 145 26.71 -30.71 13.35
N HIS A 146 27.10 -31.78 12.67
CA HIS A 146 26.24 -32.90 12.28
C HIS A 146 25.53 -33.65 13.43
N GLU A 147 26.17 -33.75 14.59
CA GLU A 147 25.70 -34.55 15.73
C GLU A 147 25.13 -33.71 16.88
N ASN A 148 25.09 -32.40 16.72
CA ASN A 148 24.84 -31.47 17.82
C ASN A 148 23.40 -30.95 17.90
N TYR A 149 22.53 -31.37 16.97
CA TYR A 149 21.15 -30.91 16.94
C TYR A 149 20.15 -31.99 16.53
N ASP A 150 18.90 -31.79 16.94
CA ASP A 150 17.72 -32.57 16.54
C ASP A 150 16.55 -31.63 16.23
N PHE A 151 15.47 -32.15 15.64
CA PHE A 151 14.30 -31.37 15.23
C PHE A 151 13.09 -31.61 16.11
N VAL A 152 12.29 -30.55 16.30
CA VAL A 152 10.92 -30.61 16.78
C VAL A 152 9.99 -29.93 15.78
N ILE A 153 8.72 -30.31 15.78
CA ILE A 153 7.72 -29.70 14.88
C ILE A 153 6.96 -28.60 15.61
N THR A 154 6.75 -27.48 14.93
CA THR A 154 5.91 -26.38 15.38
C THR A 154 5.08 -25.84 14.21
N SER A 155 4.24 -24.84 14.45
CA SER A 155 3.48 -24.17 13.38
C SER A 155 4.23 -22.95 12.81
N PRO A 156 4.02 -22.60 11.52
CA PRO A 156 4.59 -21.39 10.94
C PRO A 156 4.16 -20.13 11.69
N PHE A 157 2.94 -20.13 12.23
CA PHE A 157 2.42 -19.04 13.05
C PHE A 157 3.21 -18.88 14.35
N ASP A 158 3.57 -19.99 15.02
CA ASP A 158 4.35 -19.92 16.27
C ASP A 158 5.77 -19.40 16.02
N ILE A 159 6.43 -19.84 14.94
CA ILE A 159 7.74 -19.31 14.53
C ILE A 159 7.64 -17.82 14.26
N LEU A 160 6.68 -17.41 13.43
CA LEU A 160 6.46 -16.03 13.09
C LEU A 160 6.17 -15.17 14.34
N TRP A 161 5.32 -15.66 15.24
CA TRP A 161 4.93 -14.94 16.44
C TRP A 161 6.10 -14.74 17.41
N GLU A 162 6.85 -15.79 17.72
CA GLU A 162 8.00 -15.66 18.62
C GLU A 162 9.15 -14.88 17.97
N THR A 163 9.43 -15.06 16.67
CA THR A 163 10.44 -14.24 15.99
C THR A 163 10.07 -12.75 15.95
N GLN A 164 8.79 -12.42 15.72
CA GLN A 164 8.30 -11.04 15.85
C GLN A 164 8.55 -10.47 17.25
N LYS A 165 8.31 -11.27 18.29
CA LYS A 165 8.52 -10.85 19.68
C LYS A 165 10.00 -10.65 20.01
N LEU A 166 10.86 -11.58 19.60
CA LEU A 166 12.31 -11.53 19.82
C LEU A 166 12.95 -10.33 19.13
N PHE A 167 12.60 -10.11 17.86
CA PHE A 167 13.22 -9.08 17.03
C PHE A 167 12.45 -7.76 16.97
N ARG A 168 11.36 -7.62 17.74
CA ARG A 168 10.45 -6.45 17.75
C ARG A 168 11.13 -5.08 17.65
N ASN A 169 12.22 -4.89 18.39
CA ASN A 169 12.91 -3.62 18.49
C ASN A 169 13.70 -3.31 17.22
N TRP A 170 14.35 -4.34 16.67
CA TRP A 170 15.06 -4.25 15.41
C TRP A 170 14.08 -4.01 14.26
N ASP A 171 12.98 -4.76 14.23
CA ASP A 171 11.97 -4.72 13.16
C ASP A 171 11.28 -3.37 13.10
N SER A 172 10.96 -2.82 14.26
CA SER A 172 10.41 -1.48 14.45
C SER A 172 11.43 -0.39 14.13
N PHE A 173 12.72 -0.59 14.43
CA PHE A 173 13.78 0.33 14.01
C PHE A 173 13.96 0.31 12.49
N PHE A 174 14.10 -0.86 11.89
CA PHE A 174 14.25 -1.06 10.46
C PHE A 174 13.07 -0.46 9.68
N ALA A 175 11.84 -0.71 10.13
CA ALA A 175 10.63 -0.17 9.50
C ALA A 175 10.59 1.37 9.46
N ARG A 176 11.29 2.04 10.38
CA ARG A 176 11.35 3.50 10.51
C ARG A 176 12.56 4.13 9.84
N GLU A 177 13.71 3.48 9.97
CA GLU A 177 15.02 4.10 9.74
C GLU A 177 15.76 3.53 8.52
N ALA A 178 15.30 2.43 7.92
CA ALA A 178 16.01 1.78 6.81
C ALA A 178 16.23 2.72 5.62
N LEU A 179 15.18 3.39 5.14
CA LEU A 179 15.30 4.32 4.01
C LEU A 179 16.24 5.48 4.33
N PHE A 180 16.08 6.11 5.50
CA PHE A 180 16.94 7.22 5.90
C PHE A 180 18.41 6.81 6.09
N SER A 181 18.66 5.60 6.62
CA SER A 181 20.02 5.10 6.82
C SER A 181 20.71 4.74 5.51
N TRP A 182 19.95 4.29 4.51
CA TRP A 182 20.48 3.89 3.21
C TRP A 182 20.56 5.03 2.19
N LYS A 183 19.50 5.84 2.07
CA LYS A 183 19.36 6.99 1.15
C LYS A 183 18.75 8.20 1.88
N PRO A 184 19.53 8.91 2.74
CA PRO A 184 19.04 10.05 3.50
C PRO A 184 18.35 11.12 2.64
N GLU A 185 18.87 11.34 1.43
CA GLU A 185 18.38 12.30 0.44
C GLU A 185 16.97 11.98 -0.08
N HIS A 186 16.51 10.74 0.07
CA HIS A 186 15.18 10.28 -0.33
C HIS A 186 14.17 10.23 0.83
N SER A 187 14.61 10.37 2.08
CA SER A 187 13.69 10.38 3.23
C SER A 187 13.27 11.80 3.62
N ALA A 188 11.99 11.96 3.89
CA ALA A 188 11.35 13.17 4.39
C ALA A 188 11.60 13.41 5.87
N LYS A 189 12.37 12.56 6.58
CA LYS A 189 12.73 12.74 8.00
C LYS A 189 13.19 14.18 8.33
N PHE A 190 13.87 14.82 7.38
CA PHE A 190 14.14 16.25 7.40
C PHE A 190 13.51 16.97 6.21
N THR A 191 12.34 17.60 6.39
CA THR A 191 11.58 18.18 5.27
C THR A 191 12.38 19.20 4.43
N VAL A 192 13.19 20.07 5.05
CA VAL A 192 14.03 21.06 4.34
C VAL A 192 15.46 21.00 4.86
N THR A 193 16.41 20.83 3.94
CA THR A 193 17.85 20.79 4.25
C THR A 193 18.41 22.20 4.49
N ALA A 194 19.57 22.31 5.16
CA ALA A 194 20.20 23.61 5.40
C ALA A 194 20.51 24.39 4.09
N PRO A 195 21.06 23.77 3.02
CA PRO A 195 21.26 24.47 1.75
C PRO A 195 19.95 24.98 1.14
N GLN A 196 18.88 24.18 1.19
CA GLN A 196 17.57 24.60 0.71
C GLN A 196 17.03 25.80 1.50
N LYS A 197 17.18 25.80 2.84
CA LYS A 197 16.80 26.96 3.67
C LYS A 197 17.55 28.21 3.23
N THR A 198 18.85 28.13 3.00
CA THR A 198 19.65 29.28 2.52
C THR A 198 19.14 29.80 1.18
N VAL A 199 18.86 28.91 0.23
CA VAL A 199 18.30 29.30 -1.09
C VAL A 199 16.94 29.95 -0.93
N LEU A 200 16.04 29.37 -0.14
CA LEU A 200 14.69 29.91 0.09
C LEU A 200 14.74 31.30 0.76
N TRP A 201 15.60 31.49 1.76
CA TRP A 201 15.79 32.79 2.40
C TRP A 201 16.43 33.82 1.47
N ALA A 202 17.39 33.41 0.63
CA ALA A 202 17.98 34.28 -0.38
C ALA A 202 16.95 34.71 -1.43
N MET A 203 16.11 33.79 -1.91
CA MET A 203 15.01 34.09 -2.83
C MET A 203 13.99 35.05 -2.20
N LEU A 204 13.60 34.81 -0.94
CA LEU A 204 12.69 35.70 -0.22
C LEU A 204 13.31 37.08 -0.01
N GLY A 205 14.57 37.16 0.40
CA GLY A 205 15.30 38.41 0.55
C GLY A 205 15.40 39.19 -0.76
N ALA A 206 15.74 38.53 -1.86
CA ALA A 206 15.78 39.13 -3.19
C ALA A 206 14.40 39.66 -3.64
N LEU A 207 13.33 38.90 -3.36
CA LEU A 207 11.96 39.32 -3.63
C LEU A 207 11.58 40.56 -2.81
N LEU A 208 11.90 40.58 -1.52
CA LEU A 208 11.63 41.73 -0.64
C LEU A 208 12.43 42.97 -1.06
N VAL A 209 13.71 42.83 -1.37
CA VAL A 209 14.54 43.92 -1.89
C VAL A 209 13.97 44.46 -3.21
N SER A 210 13.58 43.58 -4.12
CA SER A 210 12.96 43.98 -5.39
C SER A 210 11.63 44.69 -5.18
N ALA A 211 10.81 44.22 -4.25
CA ALA A 211 9.53 44.84 -3.91
C ALA A 211 9.70 46.23 -3.27
N ILE A 212 10.80 46.49 -2.56
CA ILE A 212 11.12 47.80 -1.97
C ILE A 212 11.71 48.74 -3.02
N LEU A 213 12.69 48.29 -3.81
CA LEU A 213 13.44 49.13 -4.75
C LEU A 213 12.68 49.39 -6.06
N ALA A 214 11.89 48.42 -6.52
CA ALA A 214 11.19 48.46 -7.81
C ALA A 214 9.83 47.75 -7.74
N PRO A 215 8.88 48.25 -6.91
CA PRO A 215 7.63 47.54 -6.59
C PRO A 215 6.80 47.18 -7.83
N MET A 216 6.69 48.09 -8.80
CA MET A 216 5.91 47.84 -10.02
C MET A 216 6.55 46.75 -10.88
N GLN A 217 7.85 46.83 -11.14
CA GLN A 217 8.58 45.84 -11.93
C GLN A 217 8.59 44.48 -11.23
N ALA A 218 8.78 44.45 -9.91
CA ALA A 218 8.72 43.23 -9.12
C ALA A 218 7.34 42.57 -9.23
N ALA A 219 6.25 43.33 -9.13
CA ALA A 219 4.90 42.83 -9.30
C ALA A 219 4.65 42.27 -10.71
N VAL A 220 5.10 42.97 -11.76
CA VAL A 220 5.00 42.51 -13.15
C VAL A 220 5.75 41.20 -13.37
N VAL A 221 7.01 41.11 -12.92
CA VAL A 221 7.82 39.90 -13.07
C VAL A 221 7.18 38.73 -12.31
N LEU A 222 6.65 38.98 -11.12
CA LEU A 222 5.98 37.96 -10.31
C LEU A 222 4.70 37.47 -10.98
N MET A 223 3.87 38.37 -11.52
CA MET A 223 2.64 38.00 -12.24
C MET A 223 2.92 37.31 -13.57
N ALA A 224 3.97 37.73 -14.29
CA ALA A 224 4.45 37.06 -15.48
C ALA A 224 4.89 35.63 -15.18
N PHE A 225 5.67 35.43 -14.10
CA PHE A 225 6.09 34.11 -13.64
C PHE A 225 4.89 33.23 -13.27
N PHE A 226 3.97 33.72 -12.44
CA PHE A 226 2.80 32.94 -12.00
C PHE A 226 1.87 32.59 -13.17
N THR A 227 1.56 33.56 -14.04
CA THR A 227 0.72 33.33 -15.21
C THR A 227 1.37 32.31 -16.16
N THR A 228 2.68 32.39 -16.35
CA THR A 228 3.42 31.42 -17.18
C THR A 228 3.33 30.01 -16.59
N ILE A 229 3.61 29.86 -15.28
CA ILE A 229 3.51 28.56 -14.60
C ILE A 229 2.09 27.99 -14.65
N TYR A 230 1.07 28.83 -14.45
CA TYR A 230 -0.34 28.43 -14.59
C TYR A 230 -0.65 27.92 -16.00
N THR A 231 -0.26 28.69 -17.01
CA THR A 231 -0.48 28.33 -18.43
C THR A 231 0.19 27.00 -18.76
N LEU A 232 1.45 26.82 -18.36
CA LEU A 232 2.19 25.59 -18.58
C LEU A 232 1.57 24.40 -17.82
N THR A 233 1.09 24.61 -16.59
CA THR A 233 0.42 23.57 -15.81
C THR A 233 -0.91 23.16 -16.47
N PHE A 234 -1.69 24.12 -16.96
CA PHE A 234 -2.92 23.84 -17.70
C PHE A 234 -2.64 23.13 -19.02
N ALA A 235 -1.66 23.59 -19.80
CA ALA A 235 -1.26 22.95 -21.04
C ALA A 235 -0.77 21.50 -20.79
N PHE A 236 -0.02 21.28 -19.71
CA PHE A 236 0.42 19.95 -19.33
C PHE A 236 -0.74 19.04 -18.93
N LYS A 237 -1.67 19.52 -18.08
CA LYS A 237 -2.89 18.76 -17.74
C LYS A 237 -3.75 18.48 -18.96
N PHE A 238 -3.87 19.44 -19.88
CA PHE A 238 -4.56 19.26 -21.16
C PHE A 238 -3.92 18.15 -21.98
N LEU A 239 -2.60 18.16 -22.12
CA LEU A 239 -1.85 17.11 -22.80
C LEU A 239 -2.13 15.75 -22.15
N LEU A 240 -1.99 15.63 -20.82
CA LEU A 240 -2.24 14.39 -20.08
C LEU A 240 -3.67 13.87 -20.31
N THR A 241 -4.67 14.74 -20.18
CA THR A 241 -6.06 14.39 -20.45
C THR A 241 -6.26 13.91 -21.88
N PHE A 242 -5.68 14.62 -22.86
CA PHE A 242 -5.80 14.29 -24.27
C PHE A 242 -5.19 12.91 -24.55
N VAL A 243 -3.95 12.66 -24.12
CA VAL A 243 -3.29 11.36 -24.34
C VAL A 243 -3.94 10.24 -23.51
N GLY A 244 -4.33 10.53 -22.27
CA GLY A 244 -4.97 9.58 -21.34
C GLY A 244 -6.42 9.25 -21.69
N SER A 245 -7.06 10.04 -22.57
CA SER A 245 -8.38 9.72 -23.12
C SER A 245 -8.33 8.56 -24.12
N SER A 246 -7.15 8.26 -24.67
CA SER A 246 -6.94 7.15 -25.60
C SER A 246 -7.18 5.82 -24.89
N ARG A 247 -7.91 4.90 -25.55
CA ARG A 247 -8.10 3.53 -25.04
C ARG A 247 -6.78 2.76 -24.86
N LYS A 248 -5.71 3.19 -25.55
CA LYS A 248 -4.38 2.58 -25.46
C LYS A 248 -3.52 3.14 -24.31
N ALA A 249 -4.04 4.08 -23.53
CA ALA A 249 -3.28 4.69 -22.45
C ALA A 249 -3.15 3.77 -21.22
N ASP A 250 -4.13 2.90 -21.02
CA ASP A 250 -4.14 1.94 -19.92
C ASP A 250 -3.51 0.60 -20.33
N MET A 251 -2.96 -0.11 -19.35
CA MET A 251 -2.69 -1.54 -19.46
C MET A 251 -4.02 -2.30 -19.40
N GLU A 252 -4.69 -2.37 -20.55
CA GLU A 252 -5.96 -3.06 -20.68
C GLU A 252 -5.76 -4.58 -20.64
N ILE A 253 -6.25 -5.21 -19.57
CA ILE A 253 -6.34 -6.66 -19.44
C ILE A 253 -7.76 -7.08 -19.79
N SER A 254 -7.89 -7.85 -20.88
CA SER A 254 -9.17 -8.34 -21.38
C SER A 254 -9.74 -9.46 -20.49
N PRO A 255 -11.07 -9.58 -20.35
CA PRO A 255 -11.70 -10.70 -19.64
C PRO A 255 -11.27 -12.08 -20.15
N GLU A 256 -11.03 -12.22 -21.44
CA GLU A 256 -10.59 -13.48 -22.07
C GLU A 256 -9.20 -13.90 -21.57
N ALA A 257 -8.28 -12.94 -21.37
CA ALA A 257 -6.95 -13.20 -20.83
C ALA A 257 -7.01 -13.63 -19.35
N ILE A 258 -7.98 -13.11 -18.59
CA ILE A 258 -8.22 -13.51 -17.20
C ILE A 258 -8.80 -14.93 -17.16
N ALA A 259 -9.77 -15.25 -18.04
CA ALA A 259 -10.33 -16.59 -18.12
C ALA A 259 -9.33 -17.64 -18.61
N ALA A 260 -8.33 -17.24 -19.40
CA ALA A 260 -7.31 -18.12 -19.95
C ALA A 260 -6.09 -18.33 -19.02
N ILE A 261 -5.96 -17.58 -17.92
CA ILE A 261 -4.83 -17.75 -17.01
C ILE A 261 -4.97 -19.05 -16.21
N ASP A 262 -3.91 -19.84 -16.20
CA ASP A 262 -3.84 -21.03 -15.37
C ASP A 262 -3.48 -20.66 -13.92
N ASP A 263 -4.40 -20.94 -13.00
CA ASP A 263 -4.25 -20.70 -11.57
C ASP A 263 -3.03 -21.45 -10.99
N ALA A 264 -2.62 -22.58 -11.58
CA ALA A 264 -1.40 -23.30 -11.21
C ALA A 264 -0.13 -22.46 -11.42
N THR A 265 -0.14 -21.55 -12.39
CA THR A 265 1.01 -20.68 -12.68
C THR A 265 1.05 -19.40 -11.85
N LEU A 266 -0.03 -19.06 -11.14
CA LEU A 266 -0.10 -17.81 -10.38
C LEU A 266 0.96 -17.77 -9.27
N PRO A 267 1.60 -16.62 -9.01
CA PRO A 267 2.57 -16.49 -7.92
C PRO A 267 1.88 -16.39 -6.56
N VAL A 268 2.66 -16.50 -5.48
CA VAL A 268 2.16 -16.11 -4.15
C VAL A 268 1.99 -14.59 -4.12
N TYR A 269 0.86 -14.12 -3.59
CA TYR A 269 0.47 -12.72 -3.53
C TYR A 269 0.25 -12.31 -2.07
N THR A 270 0.93 -11.25 -1.62
CA THR A 270 0.70 -10.67 -0.29
C THR A 270 -0.19 -9.42 -0.39
N VAL A 271 -1.23 -9.35 0.43
CA VAL A 271 -2.11 -8.20 0.61
C VAL A 271 -1.84 -7.63 2.00
N LEU A 272 -1.38 -6.38 2.07
CA LEU A 272 -1.19 -5.66 3.32
C LEU A 272 -2.40 -4.78 3.59
N VAL A 273 -3.00 -4.92 4.78
CA VAL A 273 -4.12 -4.10 5.20
C VAL A 273 -3.79 -3.40 6.51
N PRO A 274 -3.17 -2.20 6.47
CA PRO A 274 -2.91 -1.40 7.65
C PRO A 274 -4.21 -0.83 8.21
N MET A 275 -4.44 -1.05 9.50
CA MET A 275 -5.64 -0.56 10.19
C MET A 275 -5.29 -0.02 11.58
N TYR A 276 -5.95 1.06 11.97
CA TYR A 276 -5.81 1.62 13.31
C TYR A 276 -7.11 2.29 13.74
N LYS A 277 -7.81 1.75 14.74
CA LYS A 277 -9.14 2.17 15.21
C LYS A 277 -10.22 2.03 14.14
N GLU A 278 -10.33 0.83 13.57
CA GLU A 278 -11.18 0.51 12.41
C GLU A 278 -11.99 -0.78 12.57
N ALA A 279 -12.21 -1.21 13.81
CA ALA A 279 -13.02 -2.39 14.15
C ALA A 279 -14.38 -2.45 13.42
N LYS A 280 -15.00 -1.28 13.16
CA LYS A 280 -16.33 -1.18 12.54
C LYS A 280 -16.38 -1.62 11.08
N VAL A 281 -15.32 -1.40 10.30
CA VAL A 281 -15.30 -1.68 8.85
C VAL A 281 -14.77 -3.09 8.52
N LEU A 282 -14.17 -3.76 9.51
CA LEU A 282 -13.55 -5.07 9.37
C LEU A 282 -14.46 -6.15 8.74
N PRO A 283 -15.78 -6.24 9.05
CA PRO A 283 -16.65 -7.21 8.37
C PRO A 283 -16.81 -6.94 6.87
N LEU A 284 -16.84 -5.68 6.45
CA LEU A 284 -16.91 -5.31 5.03
C LEU A 284 -15.61 -5.64 4.30
N LEU A 285 -14.48 -5.24 4.91
CA LEU A 285 -13.16 -5.55 4.40
C LEU A 285 -12.98 -7.06 4.18
N THR A 286 -13.28 -7.85 5.21
CA THR A 286 -13.10 -9.31 5.12
C THR A 286 -14.03 -9.95 4.10
N ARG A 287 -15.24 -9.43 3.91
CA ARG A 287 -16.13 -9.84 2.80
C ARG A 287 -15.51 -9.51 1.44
N ALA A 288 -14.99 -8.30 1.26
CA ALA A 288 -14.36 -7.87 0.00
C ALA A 288 -13.12 -8.72 -0.33
N LEU A 289 -12.24 -8.94 0.65
CA LEU A 289 -11.00 -9.72 0.45
C LEU A 289 -11.27 -11.22 0.22
N LYS A 290 -12.31 -11.78 0.85
CA LYS A 290 -12.76 -13.15 0.54
C LYS A 290 -13.38 -13.28 -0.85
N GLY A 291 -13.86 -12.18 -1.42
CA GLY A 291 -14.44 -12.12 -2.77
C GLY A 291 -13.40 -11.97 -3.89
N LEU A 292 -12.10 -11.88 -3.57
CA LEU A 292 -11.05 -11.85 -4.57
C LEU A 292 -10.95 -13.19 -5.31
N ASP A 293 -10.93 -13.14 -6.63
CA ASP A 293 -10.69 -14.28 -7.52
C ASP A 293 -9.19 -14.57 -7.58
N TYR A 294 -8.70 -15.25 -6.54
CA TYR A 294 -7.31 -15.72 -6.44
C TYR A 294 -7.24 -17.02 -5.63
N PRO A 295 -6.37 -17.98 -6.00
CA PRO A 295 -6.20 -19.21 -5.23
C PRO A 295 -5.87 -18.93 -3.76
N ALA A 296 -6.72 -19.41 -2.84
CA ALA A 296 -6.57 -19.15 -1.41
C ALA A 296 -5.21 -19.62 -0.86
N SER A 297 -4.69 -20.73 -1.38
CA SER A 297 -3.37 -21.27 -1.02
C SER A 297 -2.18 -20.37 -1.42
N LYS A 298 -2.39 -19.44 -2.36
CA LYS A 298 -1.39 -18.49 -2.87
C LYS A 298 -1.67 -17.06 -2.45
N LEU A 299 -2.70 -16.83 -1.63
CA LEU A 299 -3.07 -15.51 -1.12
C LEU A 299 -2.71 -15.40 0.36
N GLU A 300 -1.90 -14.40 0.67
CA GLU A 300 -1.53 -14.03 2.04
C GLU A 300 -2.13 -12.67 2.36
N VAL A 301 -3.08 -12.60 3.29
CA VAL A 301 -3.67 -11.34 3.77
C VAL A 301 -3.12 -11.02 5.14
N LYS A 302 -2.35 -9.93 5.26
CA LYS A 302 -1.82 -9.44 6.53
C LYS A 302 -2.65 -8.28 7.03
N LEU A 303 -3.40 -8.50 8.11
CA LEU A 303 -4.05 -7.44 8.88
C LEU A 303 -2.99 -6.81 9.79
N VAL A 304 -2.57 -5.59 9.44
CA VAL A 304 -1.47 -4.90 10.11
C VAL A 304 -2.05 -3.92 11.13
N LEU A 305 -2.03 -4.33 12.40
CA LEU A 305 -2.72 -3.64 13.49
C LEU A 305 -1.71 -3.05 14.48
N GLU A 306 -1.87 -1.79 14.88
CA GLU A 306 -1.07 -1.22 15.97
C GLU A 306 -1.37 -1.97 17.29
N GLU A 307 -0.32 -2.30 18.05
CA GLU A 307 -0.43 -3.14 19.26
C GLU A 307 -1.37 -2.56 20.33
N ASP A 308 -1.51 -1.23 20.37
CA ASP A 308 -2.38 -0.51 21.32
C ASP A 308 -3.85 -0.42 20.89
N ASP A 309 -4.21 -0.96 19.72
CA ASP A 309 -5.58 -1.02 19.21
C ASP A 309 -6.26 -2.35 19.54
N THR A 310 -6.49 -2.57 20.84
CA THR A 310 -7.08 -3.81 21.34
C THR A 310 -8.48 -4.07 20.79
N GLU A 311 -9.29 -3.03 20.58
CA GLU A 311 -10.63 -3.13 20.01
C GLU A 311 -10.62 -3.77 18.61
N THR A 312 -9.81 -3.25 17.69
CA THR A 312 -9.72 -3.80 16.32
C THR A 312 -9.10 -5.19 16.32
N ILE A 313 -8.10 -5.44 17.17
CA ILE A 313 -7.47 -6.76 17.32
C ILE A 313 -8.50 -7.81 17.77
N ASP A 314 -9.30 -7.49 18.79
CA ASP A 314 -10.27 -8.43 19.33
C ASP A 314 -11.43 -8.66 18.35
N ALA A 315 -11.84 -7.62 17.62
CA ALA A 315 -12.77 -7.74 16.51
C ALA A 315 -12.23 -8.68 15.41
N ALA A 316 -10.95 -8.56 15.04
CA ALA A 316 -10.32 -9.43 14.03
C ALA A 316 -10.25 -10.90 14.48
N LYS A 317 -9.92 -11.15 15.74
CA LYS A 317 -9.93 -12.50 16.32
C LYS A 317 -11.34 -13.10 16.34
N ALA A 318 -12.35 -12.29 16.67
CA ALA A 318 -13.73 -12.74 16.74
C ALA A 318 -14.29 -13.23 15.39
N LEU A 319 -13.75 -12.73 14.27
CA LEU A 319 -14.16 -13.15 12.92
C LEU A 319 -13.71 -14.57 12.53
N LYS A 320 -12.81 -15.20 13.30
CA LYS A 320 -12.30 -16.57 13.05
C LYS A 320 -11.90 -16.79 11.59
N LEU A 321 -11.11 -15.88 11.06
CA LEU A 321 -10.69 -15.87 9.66
C LEU A 321 -9.86 -17.12 9.31
N PRO A 322 -9.93 -17.61 8.06
CA PRO A 322 -9.17 -18.79 7.61
C PRO A 322 -7.66 -18.50 7.61
N GLY A 323 -6.85 -19.55 7.43
CA GLY A 323 -5.38 -19.47 7.49
C GLY A 323 -4.72 -18.60 6.41
N THR A 324 -5.49 -18.06 5.47
CA THR A 324 -5.03 -17.02 4.53
C THR A 324 -4.86 -15.65 5.19
N PHE A 325 -5.51 -15.41 6.35
CA PHE A 325 -5.42 -14.16 7.10
C PHE A 325 -4.47 -14.30 8.29
N GLU A 326 -3.58 -13.33 8.42
CA GLU A 326 -2.57 -13.26 9.47
C GLU A 326 -2.63 -11.88 10.14
N ILE A 327 -2.61 -11.84 11.47
CA ILE A 327 -2.55 -10.58 12.22
C ILE A 327 -1.08 -10.26 12.50
N VAL A 328 -0.60 -9.13 11.99
CA VAL A 328 0.71 -8.57 12.31
C VAL A 328 0.51 -7.43 13.30
N ARG A 329 1.11 -7.55 14.49
CA ARG A 329 1.04 -6.53 15.54
C ARG A 329 2.23 -5.59 15.44
N VAL A 330 1.97 -4.32 15.17
CA VAL A 330 3.00 -3.29 15.03
C VAL A 330 3.32 -2.70 16.41
N PRO A 331 4.57 -2.80 16.89
CA PRO A 331 4.95 -2.24 18.18
C PRO A 331 4.83 -0.71 18.23
N PRO A 332 4.51 -0.13 19.40
CA PRO A 332 4.40 1.32 19.56
C PRO A 332 5.74 1.99 19.29
N SER A 333 5.75 2.91 18.33
CA SER A 333 6.91 3.71 17.95
C SER A 333 6.49 4.94 17.14
N GLN A 334 7.35 5.95 17.10
CA GLN A 334 7.14 7.17 16.33
C GLN A 334 8.03 7.20 15.09
N PRO A 335 7.54 7.65 13.92
CA PRO A 335 6.18 8.16 13.69
C PRO A 335 5.13 7.02 13.61
N LYS A 336 3.94 7.22 14.18
CA LYS A 336 2.82 6.27 14.06
C LYS A 336 2.05 6.53 12.75
N THR A 337 2.47 5.88 11.66
CA THR A 337 1.96 6.11 10.30
C THR A 337 1.71 4.80 9.54
N LYS A 338 0.84 4.86 8.53
CA LYS A 338 0.57 3.77 7.56
C LYS A 338 1.87 3.21 6.93
N PRO A 339 2.77 4.03 6.36
CA PRO A 339 4.04 3.55 5.79
C PRO A 339 4.90 2.76 6.78
N LYS A 340 4.99 3.19 8.05
CA LYS A 340 5.72 2.44 9.10
C LYS A 340 5.10 1.06 9.29
N ALA A 341 3.78 0.99 9.44
CA ALA A 341 3.06 -0.27 9.64
C ALA A 341 3.27 -1.22 8.44
N CYS A 342 3.14 -0.71 7.22
CA CYS A 342 3.41 -1.48 6.00
C CYS A 342 4.87 -1.97 5.94
N ASN A 343 5.87 -1.13 6.24
CA ASN A 343 7.28 -1.53 6.29
C ASN A 343 7.55 -2.60 7.35
N TYR A 344 6.86 -2.55 8.50
CA TYR A 344 6.96 -3.58 9.52
C TYR A 344 6.43 -4.92 8.98
N ALA A 345 5.23 -4.93 8.40
CA ALA A 345 4.63 -6.13 7.83
C ALA A 345 5.36 -6.69 6.59
N LEU A 346 6.04 -5.83 5.82
CA LEU A 346 6.79 -6.20 4.62
C LEU A 346 7.92 -7.20 4.90
N GLN A 347 8.44 -7.18 6.14
CA GLN A 347 9.48 -8.07 6.61
C GLN A 347 9.00 -9.52 6.73
N PHE A 348 7.69 -9.73 6.88
CA PHE A 348 7.05 -11.04 6.99
C PHE A 348 6.33 -11.47 5.71
N SER A 349 6.42 -10.67 4.65
CA SER A 349 5.71 -10.90 3.38
C SER A 349 6.48 -11.86 2.50
N ARG A 350 5.80 -12.91 2.01
CA ARG A 350 6.42 -13.98 1.20
C ARG A 350 6.05 -13.94 -0.28
N GLY A 351 5.07 -13.12 -0.66
CA GLY A 351 4.60 -13.02 -2.03
C GLY A 351 5.69 -12.54 -3.00
N GLU A 352 5.64 -13.02 -4.24
CA GLU A 352 6.40 -12.39 -5.34
C GLU A 352 5.87 -10.99 -5.61
N LEU A 353 4.55 -10.84 -5.46
CA LEU A 353 3.82 -9.58 -5.59
C LEU A 353 3.21 -9.17 -4.26
N VAL A 354 3.14 -7.86 -4.03
CA VAL A 354 2.51 -7.27 -2.84
C VAL A 354 1.59 -6.14 -3.24
N THR A 355 0.44 -6.01 -2.57
CA THR A 355 -0.45 -4.85 -2.70
C THR A 355 -0.85 -4.33 -1.33
N ILE A 356 -1.25 -3.06 -1.28
CA ILE A 356 -1.87 -2.46 -0.10
C ILE A 356 -3.34 -2.19 -0.40
N TYR A 357 -4.21 -2.54 0.55
CA TYR A 357 -5.59 -2.08 0.61
C TYR A 357 -5.83 -1.34 1.92
N ASP A 358 -6.59 -0.24 1.88
CA ASP A 358 -7.11 0.44 3.07
C ASP A 358 -8.29 -0.34 3.67
N ALA A 359 -8.67 -0.01 4.91
CA ALA A 359 -9.62 -0.77 5.70
C ALA A 359 -11.05 -0.77 5.14
N GLU A 360 -11.40 0.19 4.29
CA GLU A 360 -12.70 0.33 3.64
C GLU A 360 -12.73 -0.14 2.17
N ASP A 361 -11.58 -0.53 1.63
CA ASP A 361 -11.41 -0.79 0.21
C ASP A 361 -12.23 -1.99 -0.26
N GLN A 362 -12.85 -1.81 -1.43
CA GLN A 362 -13.57 -2.85 -2.16
C GLN A 362 -12.98 -2.99 -3.56
N PRO A 363 -11.85 -3.71 -3.71
CA PRO A 363 -11.27 -4.01 -5.02
C PRO A 363 -12.21 -4.91 -5.83
N GLU A 364 -12.20 -4.74 -7.15
CA GLU A 364 -12.85 -5.70 -8.05
C GLU A 364 -12.25 -7.11 -7.87
N PRO A 365 -13.07 -8.18 -7.94
CA PRO A 365 -12.63 -9.55 -7.66
C PRO A 365 -11.39 -10.00 -8.45
N ASP A 366 -11.28 -9.61 -9.72
CA ASP A 366 -10.24 -10.05 -10.65
C ASP A 366 -8.96 -9.19 -10.61
N GLN A 367 -8.87 -8.21 -9.71
CA GLN A 367 -7.80 -7.19 -9.70
C GLN A 367 -6.40 -7.80 -9.53
N LEU A 368 -6.25 -8.82 -8.67
CA LEU A 368 -4.97 -9.50 -8.46
C LEU A 368 -4.50 -10.23 -9.73
N LYS A 369 -5.39 -10.95 -10.41
CA LYS A 369 -5.09 -11.62 -11.70
C LYS A 369 -4.73 -10.61 -12.78
N LYS A 370 -5.44 -9.47 -12.85
CA LYS A 370 -5.10 -8.36 -13.76
C LYS A 370 -3.70 -7.81 -13.49
N ALA A 371 -3.33 -7.61 -12.22
CA ALA A 371 -1.99 -7.14 -11.86
C ALA A 371 -0.89 -8.15 -12.27
N VAL A 372 -1.12 -9.45 -12.03
CA VAL A 372 -0.20 -10.52 -12.47
C VAL A 372 -0.01 -10.48 -13.99
N LEU A 373 -1.11 -10.43 -14.76
CA LEU A 373 -1.06 -10.35 -16.22
C LEU A 373 -0.35 -9.09 -16.70
N ALA A 374 -0.59 -7.94 -16.06
CA ALA A 374 0.09 -6.70 -16.40
C ALA A 374 1.61 -6.81 -16.19
N PHE A 375 2.09 -7.45 -15.11
CA PHE A 375 3.52 -7.69 -14.91
C PHE A 375 4.13 -8.68 -15.91
N ARG A 376 3.37 -9.70 -16.34
CA ARG A 376 3.82 -10.68 -17.34
C ARG A 376 3.90 -10.10 -18.75
N LEU A 377 2.95 -9.24 -19.11
CA LEU A 377 2.84 -8.63 -20.44
C LEU A 377 3.62 -7.32 -20.57
N GLY A 378 3.90 -6.65 -19.44
CA GLY A 378 4.59 -5.36 -19.38
C GLY A 378 6.10 -5.46 -19.60
N ASP A 379 6.73 -4.29 -19.70
CA ASP A 379 8.18 -4.14 -19.78
C ASP A 379 8.87 -4.74 -18.54
N PRO A 380 10.03 -5.42 -18.65
CA PRO A 380 10.80 -5.90 -17.51
C PRO A 380 11.05 -4.87 -16.39
N LYS A 381 11.11 -3.56 -16.72
CA LYS A 381 11.27 -2.47 -15.75
C LYS A 381 9.97 -2.08 -15.04
N LEU A 382 8.83 -2.68 -15.37
CA LEU A 382 7.57 -2.45 -14.68
C LEU A 382 7.67 -3.00 -13.26
N ALA A 383 7.69 -2.09 -12.29
CA ALA A 383 7.85 -2.40 -10.86
C ALA A 383 6.56 -2.27 -10.07
N CYS A 384 5.65 -1.41 -10.54
CA CYS A 384 4.36 -1.18 -9.92
C CYS A 384 3.25 -1.08 -10.97
N VAL A 385 2.07 -1.59 -10.66
CA VAL A 385 0.84 -1.24 -11.37
C VAL A 385 -0.19 -0.66 -10.41
N GLN A 386 -0.82 0.43 -10.81
CA GLN A 386 -1.85 1.14 -10.06
C GLN A 386 -3.23 0.68 -10.53
N GLY A 387 -4.04 0.16 -9.61
CA GLY A 387 -5.49 0.04 -9.79
C GLY A 387 -6.15 1.41 -9.71
N ARG A 388 -7.23 1.63 -10.46
CA ARG A 388 -7.99 2.89 -10.39
C ARG A 388 -8.76 2.95 -9.09
N LEU A 389 -8.97 4.16 -8.57
CA LEU A 389 -9.78 4.36 -7.37
C LEU A 389 -11.05 5.13 -7.73
N ASN A 390 -12.16 4.78 -7.08
CA ASN A 390 -13.42 5.52 -7.18
C ASN A 390 -14.27 5.32 -5.91
N TYR A 391 -15.44 5.94 -5.82
CA TYR A 391 -16.23 5.95 -4.58
C TYR A 391 -17.58 5.25 -4.73
N PHE A 392 -17.92 4.40 -3.76
CA PHE A 392 -19.22 3.71 -3.74
C PHE A 392 -20.36 4.63 -3.24
N ASN A 393 -20.07 5.64 -2.42
CA ASN A 393 -21.06 6.59 -1.87
C ASN A 393 -21.19 7.90 -2.68
N ARG A 394 -20.87 7.86 -3.98
CA ARG A 394 -20.84 9.03 -4.87
C ARG A 394 -22.10 9.90 -4.91
N SER A 395 -23.26 9.32 -4.59
CA SER A 395 -24.57 10.00 -4.65
C SER A 395 -24.99 10.64 -3.33
N GLU A 396 -24.22 10.48 -2.25
CA GLU A 396 -24.63 10.83 -0.87
C GLU A 396 -24.82 12.34 -0.67
N ASN A 397 -23.88 13.16 -1.13
CA ASN A 397 -23.99 14.61 -1.06
C ASN A 397 -23.09 15.33 -2.09
N TRP A 398 -23.19 16.66 -2.17
CA TRP A 398 -22.39 17.47 -3.11
C TRP A 398 -20.88 17.20 -3.01
N LEU A 399 -20.33 17.03 -1.81
CA LEU A 399 -18.91 16.80 -1.60
C LEU A 399 -18.45 15.44 -2.13
N THR A 400 -19.25 14.38 -1.90
CA THR A 400 -18.98 13.03 -2.45
C THR A 400 -19.02 13.01 -3.98
N ARG A 401 -19.91 13.83 -4.59
CA ARG A 401 -19.96 14.01 -6.05
C ARG A 401 -18.70 14.69 -6.58
N MET A 402 -18.23 15.74 -5.91
CA MET A 402 -17.01 16.45 -6.30
C MET A 402 -15.78 15.54 -6.21
N PHE A 403 -15.67 14.76 -5.12
CA PHE A 403 -14.64 13.75 -4.95
C PHE A 403 -14.63 12.73 -6.09
N THR A 404 -15.80 12.21 -6.44
CA THR A 404 -15.97 11.22 -7.51
C THR A 404 -15.54 11.74 -8.87
N LEU A 405 -15.91 12.99 -9.20
CA LEU A 405 -15.49 13.65 -10.43
C LEU A 405 -13.97 13.79 -10.50
N GLU A 406 -13.35 14.25 -9.41
CA GLU A 406 -11.90 14.43 -9.33
C GLU A 406 -11.14 13.10 -9.43
N TYR A 407 -11.57 12.05 -8.73
CA TYR A 407 -10.95 10.72 -8.83
C TYR A 407 -11.10 10.13 -10.24
N SER A 408 -12.25 10.32 -10.88
CA SER A 408 -12.45 9.89 -12.27
C SER A 408 -11.49 10.64 -13.20
N GLN A 409 -11.32 11.95 -13.02
CA GLN A 409 -10.32 12.73 -13.77
C GLN A 409 -8.89 12.21 -13.54
N TRP A 410 -8.54 11.94 -12.28
CA TRP A 410 -7.22 11.51 -11.87
C TRP A 410 -6.86 10.12 -12.41
N PHE A 411 -7.65 9.10 -12.07
CA PHE A 411 -7.34 7.70 -12.36
C PHE A 411 -7.71 7.26 -13.78
N ASP A 412 -8.68 7.93 -14.44
CA ASP A 412 -9.08 7.53 -15.80
C ASP A 412 -8.38 8.30 -16.91
N PHE A 413 -7.65 9.38 -16.61
CA PHE A 413 -6.97 10.15 -17.64
C PHE A 413 -5.60 10.66 -17.22
N LEU A 414 -5.45 11.29 -16.05
CA LEU A 414 -4.18 11.91 -15.69
C LEU A 414 -3.09 10.86 -15.45
N LEU A 415 -3.35 9.83 -14.64
CA LEU A 415 -2.37 8.74 -14.42
C LEU A 415 -2.09 7.93 -15.70
N PRO A 416 -3.11 7.50 -16.49
CA PRO A 416 -2.86 6.87 -17.78
C PRO A 416 -2.07 7.75 -18.74
N GLY A 417 -2.28 9.07 -18.71
CA GLY A 417 -1.50 10.01 -19.50
C GLY A 417 -0.03 10.09 -19.07
N LEU A 418 0.25 10.02 -17.77
CA LEU A 418 1.63 9.94 -17.26
C LEU A 418 2.31 8.62 -17.63
N ASP A 419 1.59 7.49 -17.52
CA ASP A 419 2.06 6.17 -17.96
C ASP A 419 2.38 6.17 -19.46
N TRP A 420 1.48 6.72 -20.29
CA TRP A 420 1.70 6.83 -21.73
C TRP A 420 2.94 7.66 -22.07
N LEU A 421 3.17 8.77 -21.35
CA LEU A 421 4.36 9.61 -21.52
C LEU A 421 5.64 9.01 -20.91
N LYS A 422 5.53 7.89 -20.16
CA LYS A 422 6.64 7.22 -19.44
C LYS A 422 7.41 8.19 -18.53
N VAL A 423 6.67 9.02 -17.81
CA VAL A 423 7.19 9.96 -16.81
C VAL A 423 6.81 9.49 -15.39
N PRO A 424 7.42 10.02 -14.32
CA PRO A 424 7.08 9.60 -12.96
C PRO A 424 5.58 9.74 -12.67
N ILE A 425 5.01 8.70 -12.07
CA ILE A 425 3.60 8.63 -11.68
C ILE A 425 3.53 8.72 -10.15
N PRO A 426 2.91 9.75 -9.56
CA PRO A 426 2.58 9.69 -8.13
C PRO A 426 1.52 8.61 -7.93
N LEU A 427 1.85 7.60 -7.14
CA LEU A 427 0.92 6.51 -6.84
C LEU A 427 -0.26 7.03 -6.02
N GLY A 428 -1.41 6.37 -6.12
CA GLY A 428 -2.52 6.58 -5.19
C GLY A 428 -2.23 5.93 -3.83
N GLY A 429 -3.04 6.22 -2.81
CA GLY A 429 -2.80 5.72 -1.45
C GLY A 429 -3.02 4.22 -1.27
N THR A 430 -3.67 3.56 -2.23
CA THR A 430 -4.04 2.16 -2.17
C THR A 430 -4.10 1.53 -3.57
N SER A 431 -4.30 0.21 -3.63
CA SER A 431 -4.32 -0.59 -4.87
C SER A 431 -3.07 -0.39 -5.72
N ASN A 432 -1.94 -0.21 -5.05
CA ASN A 432 -0.62 -0.23 -5.68
C ASN A 432 -0.09 -1.66 -5.59
N HIS A 433 0.04 -2.31 -6.73
CA HIS A 433 0.57 -3.67 -6.83
C HIS A 433 2.04 -3.56 -7.19
N PHE A 434 2.93 -4.18 -6.42
CA PHE A 434 4.38 -4.11 -6.61
C PHE A 434 4.97 -5.50 -6.83
N LYS A 435 6.02 -5.57 -7.64
CA LYS A 435 7.03 -6.63 -7.49
C LYS A 435 7.71 -6.42 -6.15
N LEU A 436 7.63 -7.39 -5.24
CA LEU A 436 8.18 -7.25 -3.89
C LEU A 436 9.69 -6.95 -3.91
N SER A 437 10.42 -7.57 -4.83
CA SER A 437 11.85 -7.34 -5.05
C SER A 437 12.17 -5.89 -5.42
N ALA A 438 11.37 -5.28 -6.30
CA ALA A 438 11.55 -3.88 -6.71
C ALA A 438 11.21 -2.91 -5.55
N LEU A 439 10.11 -3.16 -4.83
CA LEU A 439 9.72 -2.37 -3.67
C LEU A 439 10.79 -2.38 -2.57
N ARG A 440 11.34 -3.56 -2.25
CA ARG A 440 12.47 -3.68 -1.30
C ARG A 440 13.70 -2.95 -1.80
N LYS A 441 14.03 -3.07 -3.09
CA LYS A 441 15.19 -2.41 -3.69
C LYS A 441 15.12 -0.89 -3.60
N VAL A 442 13.95 -0.27 -3.69
CA VAL A 442 13.82 1.20 -3.59
C VAL A 442 13.66 1.71 -2.15
N GLY A 443 13.77 0.83 -1.15
CA GLY A 443 13.69 1.18 0.26
C GLY A 443 12.25 1.28 0.80
N ALA A 444 11.29 0.62 0.15
CA ALA A 444 9.88 0.57 0.54
C ALA A 444 9.24 1.97 0.73
N TRP A 445 8.32 2.15 1.67
CA TRP A 445 7.64 3.44 1.90
C TRP A 445 8.44 4.32 2.87
N ASP A 446 8.46 5.64 2.66
CA ASP A 446 9.08 6.57 3.61
C ASP A 446 8.16 6.82 4.82
N PRO A 447 8.55 6.43 6.05
CA PRO A 447 7.70 6.56 7.24
C PRO A 447 7.38 8.00 7.65
N TYR A 448 8.16 8.96 7.16
CA TYR A 448 8.11 10.38 7.53
C TYR A 448 7.39 11.25 6.50
N ASN A 449 7.05 10.70 5.33
CA ASN A 449 6.31 11.39 4.29
C ASN A 449 4.80 11.16 4.47
N VAL A 450 4.01 12.21 4.43
CA VAL A 450 2.54 12.11 4.61
C VAL A 450 1.79 11.73 3.32
N THR A 451 2.51 11.65 2.20
CA THR A 451 2.12 11.05 0.90
C THR A 451 3.27 10.15 0.43
N GLU A 452 3.49 9.06 1.15
CA GLU A 452 4.53 8.06 0.90
C GLU A 452 4.41 7.39 -0.48
N ASP A 453 3.18 7.36 -1.01
CA ASP A 453 2.76 6.79 -2.28
C ASP A 453 3.30 7.62 -3.46
N ALA A 454 3.06 8.92 -3.44
CA ALA A 454 3.55 9.87 -4.43
C ALA A 454 5.08 9.91 -4.44
N ASP A 455 5.70 9.88 -3.26
CA ASP A 455 7.15 9.79 -3.11
C ASP A 455 7.73 8.49 -3.69
N LEU A 456 7.12 7.34 -3.38
CA LEU A 456 7.55 6.04 -3.87
C LEU A 456 7.52 5.98 -5.40
N GLY A 457 6.49 6.57 -6.03
CA GLY A 457 6.41 6.69 -7.49
C GLY A 457 7.58 7.45 -8.12
N VAL A 458 8.07 8.51 -7.46
CA VAL A 458 9.24 9.27 -7.91
C VAL A 458 10.53 8.45 -7.71
N ARG A 459 10.69 7.80 -6.56
CA ARG A 459 11.86 6.96 -6.27
C ARG A 459 11.98 5.78 -7.23
N LEU A 460 10.87 5.13 -7.58
CA LEU A 460 10.84 4.10 -8.62
C LEU A 460 11.39 4.63 -9.96
N ALA A 461 10.95 5.81 -10.38
CA ALA A 461 11.43 6.42 -11.62
C ALA A 461 12.92 6.79 -11.55
N GLN A 462 13.41 7.29 -10.41
CA GLN A 462 14.84 7.60 -10.22
C GLN A 462 15.73 6.35 -10.27
N GLU A 463 15.20 5.18 -9.92
CA GLU A 463 15.87 3.86 -10.05
C GLU A 463 15.66 3.23 -11.43
N GLY A 464 15.02 3.95 -12.36
CA GLY A 464 14.79 3.51 -13.74
C GLY A 464 13.64 2.52 -13.91
N TYR A 465 12.81 2.33 -12.89
CA TYR A 465 11.59 1.52 -12.97
C TYR A 465 10.43 2.31 -13.59
N THR A 466 9.46 1.57 -14.13
CA THR A 466 8.22 2.11 -14.67
C THR A 466 7.02 1.72 -13.80
N VAL A 467 5.98 2.54 -13.89
CA VAL A 467 4.68 2.33 -13.25
C VAL A 467 3.61 2.28 -14.34
N GLY A 468 2.72 1.30 -14.27
CA GLY A 468 1.59 1.16 -15.19
C GLY A 468 0.25 1.42 -14.51
N VAL A 469 -0.81 1.66 -15.28
CA VAL A 469 -2.19 1.75 -14.78
C VAL A 469 -3.05 0.63 -15.37
N ILE A 470 -3.69 -0.18 -14.51
CA ILE A 470 -4.53 -1.31 -14.95
C ILE A 470 -6.02 -0.95 -14.98
N ASN A 471 -6.77 -1.61 -15.86
CA ASN A 471 -8.22 -1.47 -16.00
C ASN A 471 -9.01 -2.22 -14.91
N SER A 472 -8.67 -1.99 -13.64
CA SER A 472 -9.44 -2.44 -12.48
C SER A 472 -9.72 -1.28 -11.54
N THR A 473 -10.86 -1.32 -10.85
CA THR A 473 -11.26 -0.28 -9.90
C THR A 473 -11.38 -0.84 -8.49
N THR A 474 -10.86 -0.09 -7.53
CA THR A 474 -11.12 -0.25 -6.10
C THR A 474 -12.08 0.84 -5.65
N TYR A 475 -13.14 0.44 -4.97
CA TYR A 475 -14.15 1.36 -4.46
C TYR A 475 -13.91 1.69 -2.99
N GLU A 476 -13.91 2.99 -2.68
CA GLU A 476 -13.65 3.55 -1.35
C GLU A 476 -14.86 4.34 -0.83
N GLU A 477 -14.80 4.73 0.46
CA GLU A 477 -15.73 5.68 1.05
C GLU A 477 -15.23 7.12 0.83
N ALA A 478 -15.97 7.92 0.05
CA ALA A 478 -15.70 9.35 -0.05
C ALA A 478 -16.04 10.06 1.25
N ASN A 479 -15.18 10.99 1.65
CA ASN A 479 -15.44 11.82 2.82
C ASN A 479 -16.55 12.85 2.55
N GLY A 480 -17.74 12.57 3.08
CA GLY A 480 -18.92 13.42 2.94
C GLY A 480 -18.99 14.61 3.91
N VAL A 481 -18.01 14.77 4.81
CA VAL A 481 -18.07 15.75 5.92
C VAL A 481 -16.98 16.81 5.76
N LEU A 482 -17.37 18.08 5.59
CA LEU A 482 -16.46 19.16 5.20
C LEU A 482 -15.22 19.34 6.12
N PRO A 483 -15.33 19.38 7.46
CA PRO A 483 -14.14 19.46 8.32
C PRO A 483 -13.18 18.29 8.12
N SER A 484 -13.71 17.08 7.96
CA SER A 484 -12.92 15.88 7.73
C SER A 484 -12.27 15.92 6.33
N TRP A 485 -12.99 16.40 5.33
CA TRP A 485 -12.47 16.64 3.97
C TRP A 485 -11.28 17.59 3.98
N ILE A 486 -11.38 18.71 4.71
CA ILE A 486 -10.29 19.71 4.82
C ILE A 486 -9.05 19.08 5.44
N LYS A 487 -9.20 18.22 6.46
CA LYS A 487 -8.08 17.47 7.07
C LYS A 487 -7.40 16.55 6.07
N GLN A 488 -8.18 15.72 5.39
CA GLN A 488 -7.68 14.77 4.39
C GLN A 488 -6.97 15.51 3.25
N ARG A 489 -7.60 16.54 2.69
CA ARG A 489 -7.05 17.30 1.57
C ARG A 489 -5.79 18.09 1.95
N SER A 490 -5.75 18.68 3.14
CA SER A 490 -4.55 19.38 3.60
C SER A 490 -3.36 18.43 3.78
N ARG A 491 -3.61 17.18 4.21
CA ARG A 491 -2.56 16.16 4.31
C ARG A 491 -1.95 15.84 2.94
N TRP A 492 -2.79 15.64 1.92
CA TRP A 492 -2.32 15.34 0.56
C TRP A 492 -1.51 16.49 -0.04
N ILE A 493 -2.02 17.72 0.06
CA ILE A 493 -1.32 18.91 -0.46
C ILE A 493 0.02 19.11 0.27
N LYS A 494 0.04 18.93 1.60
CA LYS A 494 1.28 19.00 2.40
C LYS A 494 2.29 17.96 1.95
N GLY A 495 1.84 16.72 1.72
CA GLY A 495 2.69 15.65 1.24
C GLY A 495 3.28 15.92 -0.14
N TYR A 496 2.53 16.57 -1.05
CA TYR A 496 3.06 16.98 -2.35
C TYR A 496 4.14 18.06 -2.20
N MET A 497 3.93 19.05 -1.32
CA MET A 497 4.97 20.03 -0.99
C MET A 497 6.22 19.35 -0.39
N GLN A 498 6.03 18.41 0.54
CA GLN A 498 7.10 17.67 1.20
C GLN A 498 7.89 16.81 0.19
N THR A 499 7.19 16.05 -0.65
CA THR A 499 7.77 15.22 -1.71
C THR A 499 8.54 16.08 -2.71
N TRP A 500 7.99 17.23 -3.11
CA TRP A 500 8.71 18.18 -3.97
C TRP A 500 10.01 18.66 -3.32
N LEU A 501 9.97 19.05 -2.04
CA LEU A 501 11.15 19.50 -1.30
C LEU A 501 12.21 18.41 -1.14
N VAL A 502 11.82 17.16 -0.88
CA VAL A 502 12.74 16.02 -0.74
C VAL A 502 13.50 15.78 -2.05
N HIS A 503 12.79 15.65 -3.16
CA HIS A 503 13.41 15.33 -4.45
C HIS A 503 14.15 16.53 -5.09
N MET A 504 13.82 17.76 -4.68
CA MET A 504 14.53 18.98 -5.11
C MET A 504 15.74 19.35 -4.25
N ARG A 505 16.22 18.45 -3.39
CA ARG A 505 17.51 18.62 -2.69
C ARG A 505 18.69 18.65 -3.67
N HIS A 506 18.61 17.83 -4.72
CA HIS A 506 19.62 17.72 -5.77
C HIS A 506 18.97 17.78 -7.16
N PRO A 507 18.53 18.97 -7.62
CA PRO A 507 17.71 19.10 -8.83
C PRO A 507 18.39 18.59 -10.11
N ILE A 508 19.72 18.74 -10.22
CA ILE A 508 20.49 18.23 -11.36
C ILE A 508 20.52 16.69 -11.35
N GLN A 509 20.65 16.08 -10.18
CA GLN A 509 20.62 14.62 -10.05
C GLN A 509 19.23 14.08 -10.39
N LEU A 510 18.17 14.72 -9.89
CA LEU A 510 16.79 14.39 -10.25
C LEU A 510 16.61 14.49 -11.77
N TRP A 511 16.97 15.60 -12.40
CA TRP A 511 16.86 15.77 -13.85
C TRP A 511 17.59 14.68 -14.64
N ARG A 512 18.78 14.27 -14.19
CA ARG A 512 19.54 13.19 -14.84
C ARG A 512 18.89 11.81 -14.66
N SER A 513 18.27 11.54 -13.52
CA SER A 513 17.69 10.21 -13.25
C SER A 513 16.32 10.01 -13.91
N ILE A 514 15.44 11.02 -13.91
CA ILE A 514 14.09 10.92 -14.51
C ILE A 514 13.99 11.56 -15.90
N GLY A 515 15.08 12.15 -16.40
CA GLY A 515 15.16 12.81 -17.70
C GLY A 515 14.38 14.13 -17.80
N THR A 516 14.52 14.84 -18.92
CA THR A 516 13.88 16.15 -19.13
C THR A 516 12.36 16.09 -19.06
N LYS A 517 11.73 15.11 -19.72
CA LYS A 517 10.27 14.94 -19.69
C LYS A 517 9.78 14.65 -18.27
N GLY A 518 10.46 13.73 -17.56
CA GLY A 518 10.13 13.39 -16.19
C GLY A 518 10.30 14.57 -15.25
N PHE A 519 11.37 15.35 -15.40
CA PHE A 519 11.64 16.52 -14.58
C PHE A 519 10.57 17.60 -14.72
N PHE A 520 10.16 17.95 -15.94
CA PHE A 520 9.07 18.91 -16.14
C PHE A 520 7.72 18.34 -15.68
N SER A 521 7.45 17.05 -15.93
CA SER A 521 6.25 16.37 -15.39
C SER A 521 6.20 16.48 -13.87
N PHE A 522 7.30 16.18 -13.18
CA PHE A 522 7.41 16.29 -11.73
C PHE A 522 7.10 17.71 -11.23
N HIS A 523 7.61 18.74 -11.91
CA HIS A 523 7.31 20.13 -11.57
C HIS A 523 5.84 20.48 -11.78
N PHE A 524 5.25 20.13 -12.92
CA PHE A 524 3.87 20.54 -13.24
C PHE A 524 2.81 19.68 -12.54
N PHE A 525 3.13 18.44 -12.17
CA PHE A 525 2.18 17.49 -11.59
C PHE A 525 2.26 17.40 -10.07
N ILE A 526 3.45 17.50 -9.48
CA ILE A 526 3.64 17.43 -8.02
C ILE A 526 3.93 18.83 -7.45
N GLY A 527 4.85 19.57 -8.06
CA GLY A 527 5.29 20.88 -7.55
C GLY A 527 4.26 21.99 -7.70
N ALA A 528 3.76 22.21 -8.91
CA ALA A 528 2.90 23.35 -9.26
C ALA A 528 1.52 23.35 -8.59
N PRO A 529 0.80 22.22 -8.43
CA PRO A 529 -0.56 22.26 -7.93
C PRO A 529 -0.71 22.91 -6.53
N PRO A 530 0.11 22.58 -5.51
CA PRO A 530 0.08 23.29 -4.23
C PRO A 530 0.26 24.81 -4.37
N PHE A 531 1.18 25.28 -5.22
CA PHE A 531 1.39 26.71 -5.46
C PHE A 531 0.20 27.35 -6.16
N THR A 532 -0.38 26.70 -7.18
CA THR A 532 -1.58 27.22 -7.85
C THR A 532 -2.77 27.33 -6.89
N MET A 533 -2.98 26.36 -6.00
CA MET A 533 -4.06 26.43 -5.01
C MET A 533 -3.87 27.56 -3.99
N LEU A 534 -2.63 27.91 -3.63
CA LEU A 534 -2.33 29.06 -2.77
C LEU A 534 -2.54 30.40 -3.48
N LEU A 535 -2.27 30.47 -4.79
CA LEU A 535 -2.35 31.72 -5.56
C LEU A 535 -3.74 32.00 -6.12
N ALA A 536 -4.52 30.97 -6.45
CA ALA A 536 -5.86 31.07 -7.03
C ALA A 536 -6.77 32.11 -6.33
N PRO A 537 -6.97 32.08 -5.00
CA PRO A 537 -7.89 33.03 -4.36
C PRO A 537 -7.40 34.47 -4.45
N ILE A 538 -6.08 34.71 -4.46
CA ILE A 538 -5.51 36.05 -4.62
C ILE A 538 -5.83 36.57 -6.03
N LEU A 539 -5.58 35.76 -7.06
CA LEU A 539 -5.84 36.12 -8.45
C LEU A 539 -7.34 36.34 -8.73
N TRP A 540 -8.20 35.49 -8.16
CA TRP A 540 -9.65 35.65 -8.26
C TRP A 540 -10.15 36.89 -7.52
N ALA A 541 -9.60 37.20 -6.34
CA ALA A 541 -9.95 38.42 -5.61
C ALA A 541 -9.55 39.69 -6.38
N ILE A 542 -8.35 39.71 -6.97
CA ILE A 542 -7.89 40.81 -7.83
C ILE A 542 -8.85 40.97 -9.02
N THR A 543 -9.17 39.87 -9.70
CA THR A 543 -10.09 39.87 -10.86
C THR A 543 -11.48 40.40 -10.47
N LEU A 544 -12.02 39.94 -9.34
CA LEU A 544 -13.32 40.37 -8.84
C LEU A 544 -13.32 41.86 -8.47
N LEU A 545 -12.26 42.33 -7.81
CA LEU A 545 -12.10 43.74 -7.43
C LEU A 545 -12.06 44.65 -8.66
N VAL A 546 -11.30 44.30 -9.69
CA VAL A 546 -11.26 45.04 -10.96
C VAL A 546 -12.64 45.09 -11.59
N TRP A 547 -13.34 43.96 -11.65
CA TRP A 547 -14.66 43.88 -12.28
C TRP A 547 -15.73 44.69 -11.54
N LEU A 548 -15.73 44.63 -10.21
CA LEU A 548 -16.70 45.36 -9.38
C LEU A 548 -16.45 46.86 -9.32
N THR A 549 -15.18 47.29 -9.33
CA THR A 549 -14.85 48.70 -9.14
C THR A 549 -14.75 49.45 -10.46
N ASN A 550 -14.47 48.78 -11.58
CA ASN A 550 -14.13 49.42 -12.86
C ASN A 550 -13.09 50.56 -12.73
N SER A 551 -12.29 50.53 -11.65
CA SER A 551 -11.50 51.68 -11.17
C SER A 551 -9.99 51.43 -11.20
N PHE A 552 -9.55 50.18 -11.39
CA PHE A 552 -8.14 49.82 -11.42
C PHE A 552 -7.71 49.49 -12.85
N ASP A 553 -6.91 50.36 -13.47
CA ASP A 553 -6.13 49.98 -14.64
C ASP A 553 -4.99 49.06 -14.19
N LEU A 554 -5.21 47.74 -14.29
CA LEU A 554 -4.18 46.72 -14.05
C LEU A 554 -3.46 46.30 -15.34
N GLY A 555 -3.65 47.02 -16.46
CA GLY A 555 -2.97 46.70 -17.72
C GLY A 555 -1.44 46.72 -17.57
N TRP A 556 -0.92 47.59 -16.70
CA TRP A 556 0.51 47.62 -16.37
C TRP A 556 1.00 46.39 -15.60
N LEU A 557 0.14 45.75 -14.80
CA LEU A 557 0.48 44.57 -13.99
C LEU A 557 0.48 43.30 -14.85
N PHE A 558 -0.32 43.30 -15.92
CA PHE A 558 -0.43 42.21 -16.89
C PHE A 558 -0.08 42.71 -18.31
N PRO A 559 1.17 43.13 -18.57
CA PRO A 559 1.56 43.55 -19.90
C PRO A 559 1.48 42.38 -20.88
N GLU A 560 1.27 42.66 -22.17
CA GLU A 560 1.32 41.62 -23.20
C GLU A 560 2.73 41.01 -23.31
N PRO A 561 2.86 39.67 -23.42
CA PRO A 561 1.83 38.66 -23.69
C PRO A 561 1.11 38.08 -22.45
N PHE A 562 1.48 38.51 -21.23
CA PHE A 562 1.01 37.88 -19.99
C PHE A 562 -0.45 38.20 -19.68
N GLY A 563 -0.98 39.36 -20.09
CA GLY A 563 -2.41 39.68 -20.01
C GLY A 563 -3.27 38.68 -20.77
N THR A 564 -2.93 38.42 -22.04
CA THR A 564 -3.60 37.38 -22.84
C THR A 564 -3.53 36.01 -22.19
N MET A 565 -2.36 35.61 -21.65
CA MET A 565 -2.22 34.33 -20.95
C MET A 565 -3.09 34.24 -19.69
N ALA A 566 -3.16 35.32 -18.90
CA ALA A 566 -3.98 35.38 -17.69
C ALA A 566 -5.47 35.24 -18.04
N LEU A 567 -5.93 35.94 -19.08
CA LEU A 567 -7.30 35.83 -19.58
C LEU A 567 -7.61 34.42 -20.13
N PHE A 568 -6.67 33.82 -20.88
CA PHE A 568 -6.77 32.44 -21.35
C PHE A 568 -6.95 31.47 -20.17
N ASN A 569 -6.13 31.59 -19.13
CA ASN A 569 -6.22 30.74 -17.94
C ASN A 569 -7.54 30.93 -17.19
N LEU A 570 -7.97 32.18 -17.01
CA LEU A 570 -9.20 32.52 -16.30
C LEU A 570 -10.43 31.95 -17.01
N VAL A 571 -10.50 32.05 -18.33
CA VAL A 571 -11.67 31.63 -19.11
C VAL A 571 -11.50 30.20 -19.60
N LEU A 572 -10.59 29.98 -20.57
CA LEU A 572 -10.44 28.70 -21.26
C LEU A 572 -9.82 27.62 -20.36
N GLY A 573 -8.86 27.98 -19.50
CA GLY A 573 -8.25 27.03 -18.54
C GLY A 573 -9.28 26.45 -17.56
N ASN A 574 -10.09 27.31 -16.95
CA ASN A 574 -11.15 26.87 -16.03
C ASN A 574 -12.29 26.13 -16.74
N LEU A 575 -12.73 26.60 -17.92
CA LEU A 575 -13.72 25.89 -18.72
C LEU A 575 -13.23 24.51 -19.13
N PHE A 576 -11.95 24.37 -19.48
CA PHE A 576 -11.34 23.09 -19.77
C PHE A 576 -11.41 22.13 -18.57
N LEU A 577 -11.09 22.57 -17.35
CA LEU A 577 -11.19 21.72 -16.16
C LEU A 577 -12.64 21.28 -15.86
N VAL A 578 -13.62 22.17 -16.07
CA VAL A 578 -15.05 21.86 -15.92
C VAL A 578 -15.48 20.82 -16.97
N TYR A 579 -15.18 21.10 -18.24
CA TYR A 579 -15.46 20.20 -19.35
C TYR A 579 -14.86 18.81 -19.10
N PHE A 580 -13.62 18.77 -18.64
CA PHE A 580 -12.94 17.53 -18.35
C PHE A 580 -13.61 16.75 -17.22
N GLY A 581 -14.12 17.43 -16.19
CA GLY A 581 -14.87 16.78 -15.10
C GLY A 581 -16.13 16.10 -15.63
N VAL A 582 -16.85 16.78 -16.52
CA VAL A 582 -18.02 16.23 -17.20
C VAL A 582 -17.66 15.02 -18.05
N ILE A 583 -16.60 15.10 -18.86
CA ILE A 583 -16.14 13.99 -19.69
C ILE A 583 -15.71 12.78 -18.85
N ALA A 584 -15.05 13.01 -17.70
CA ALA A 584 -14.68 11.94 -16.80
C ALA A 584 -15.89 11.20 -16.23
N ALA A 585 -16.95 11.93 -15.84
CA ALA A 585 -18.22 11.33 -15.47
C ALA A 585 -18.82 10.49 -16.61
N LEU A 586 -18.80 11.00 -17.83
CA LEU A 586 -19.34 10.30 -19.01
C LEU A 586 -18.56 9.02 -19.34
N LYS A 587 -17.23 9.02 -19.23
CA LYS A 587 -16.38 7.83 -19.45
C LYS A 587 -16.78 6.69 -18.51
N ARG A 588 -17.13 7.02 -17.27
CA ARG A 588 -17.62 6.06 -16.24
C ARG A 588 -19.13 5.80 -16.31
N LYS A 589 -19.86 6.41 -17.25
CA LYS A 589 -21.34 6.38 -17.37
C LYS A 589 -22.07 6.94 -16.13
N TYR A 590 -21.44 7.85 -15.41
CA TYR A 590 -21.99 8.56 -14.24
C TYR A 590 -22.77 9.80 -14.66
N TYR A 591 -23.84 9.62 -15.44
CA TYR A 591 -24.63 10.72 -16.01
C TYR A 591 -25.23 11.65 -14.94
N ASP A 592 -25.48 11.13 -13.75
CA ASP A 592 -25.98 11.88 -12.58
C ASP A 592 -25.00 12.93 -12.04
N LEU A 593 -23.70 12.81 -12.37
CA LEU A 593 -22.66 13.75 -11.94
C LEU A 593 -22.43 14.89 -12.93
N VAL A 594 -22.96 14.81 -14.16
CA VAL A 594 -22.76 15.84 -15.19
C VAL A 594 -23.20 17.23 -14.71
N PRO A 595 -24.39 17.41 -14.09
CA PRO A 595 -24.78 18.73 -13.56
C PRO A 595 -23.85 19.21 -12.43
N ALA A 596 -23.35 18.28 -11.61
CA ALA A 596 -22.43 18.60 -10.53
C ALA A 596 -21.08 19.08 -11.06
N GLY A 597 -20.63 18.58 -12.21
CA GLY A 597 -19.38 18.99 -12.87
C GLY A 597 -19.28 20.49 -13.15
N VAL A 598 -20.39 21.17 -13.42
CA VAL A 598 -20.44 22.63 -13.62
C VAL A 598 -20.05 23.40 -12.35
N LEU A 599 -20.23 22.79 -11.18
CA LEU A 599 -19.94 23.39 -9.86
C LEU A 599 -18.51 23.15 -9.37
N LEU A 600 -17.63 22.54 -10.18
CA LEU A 600 -16.22 22.33 -9.84
C LEU A 600 -15.48 23.61 -9.40
N PRO A 601 -15.73 24.81 -9.97
CA PRO A 601 -15.07 26.03 -9.51
C PRO A 601 -15.33 26.36 -8.03
N ALA A 602 -16.53 26.08 -7.52
CA ALA A 602 -16.85 26.26 -6.11
C ALA A 602 -16.05 25.27 -5.22
N TYR A 603 -15.79 24.07 -5.73
CA TYR A 603 -14.98 23.06 -5.04
C TYR A 603 -13.48 23.41 -4.98
N TRP A 604 -12.96 24.19 -5.93
CA TRP A 604 -11.57 24.65 -5.92
C TRP A 604 -11.29 25.71 -4.84
N VAL A 605 -12.31 26.42 -4.36
CA VAL A 605 -12.18 27.29 -3.17
C VAL A 605 -11.80 26.46 -1.95
N LEU A 606 -12.42 25.29 -1.77
CA LEU A 606 -12.10 24.39 -0.66
C LEU A 606 -10.66 23.86 -0.76
N HIS A 607 -10.18 23.59 -1.97
CA HIS A 607 -8.77 23.23 -2.20
C HIS A 607 -7.81 24.32 -1.75
N SER A 608 -8.15 25.58 -2.01
CA SER A 608 -7.33 26.72 -1.60
C SER A 608 -7.27 26.83 -0.07
N ILE A 609 -8.41 26.65 0.63
CA ILE A 609 -8.46 26.60 2.09
C ILE A 609 -7.59 25.47 2.64
N ALA A 610 -7.71 24.27 2.07
CA ALA A 610 -6.88 23.13 2.43
C ALA A 610 -5.38 23.38 2.16
N ALA A 611 -5.04 24.09 1.08
CA ALA A 611 -3.66 24.42 0.72
C ALA A 611 -3.01 25.39 1.72
N TYR A 612 -3.73 26.43 2.18
CA TYR A 612 -3.21 27.32 3.23
C TYR A 612 -2.98 26.58 4.54
N LYS A 613 -3.91 25.70 4.93
CA LYS A 613 -3.74 24.83 6.10
C LYS A 613 -2.55 23.89 5.94
N ALA A 614 -2.39 23.28 4.76
CA ALA A 614 -1.26 22.41 4.43
C ALA A 614 0.08 23.15 4.53
N PHE A 615 0.17 24.36 3.98
CA PHE A 615 1.35 25.20 4.03
C PHE A 615 1.73 25.56 5.48
N TRP A 616 0.74 25.98 6.28
CA TRP A 616 0.95 26.24 7.70
C TRP A 616 1.45 24.99 8.44
N GLN A 617 0.82 23.83 8.21
CA GLN A 617 1.28 22.57 8.81
C GLN A 617 2.67 22.14 8.34
N LEU A 618 3.06 22.39 7.08
CA LEU A 618 4.40 22.06 6.60
C LEU A 618 5.48 22.81 7.41
N LEU A 619 5.20 24.05 7.79
CA LEU A 619 6.14 24.91 8.54
C LEU A 619 6.23 24.52 10.02
N PHE A 620 5.08 24.22 10.66
CA PHE A 620 5.01 24.04 12.11
C PHE A 620 4.84 22.60 12.57
N ASN A 621 4.34 21.71 11.71
CA ASN A 621 4.04 20.31 12.04
C ASN A 621 4.13 19.36 10.81
N PRO A 622 5.32 19.23 10.19
CA PRO A 622 5.47 18.58 8.89
C PRO A 622 5.06 17.10 8.89
N HIS A 623 5.35 16.37 9.96
CA HIS A 623 5.09 14.92 10.07
C HIS A 623 3.73 14.57 10.65
N TYR A 624 2.89 15.57 10.96
CA TYR A 624 1.60 15.29 11.57
C TYR A 624 0.63 14.65 10.61
N TRP A 625 0.13 13.48 11.00
CA TRP A 625 -0.84 12.71 10.24
C TRP A 625 -2.25 12.98 10.76
N GLU A 626 -3.06 13.69 9.96
CA GLU A 626 -4.48 13.87 10.27
C GLU A 626 -5.26 12.64 9.84
N LYS A 627 -5.63 11.80 10.82
CA LYS A 627 -6.48 10.65 10.58
C LYS A 627 -7.86 11.11 10.08
N THR A 628 -8.35 10.43 9.06
CA THR A 628 -9.74 10.55 8.57
C THR A 628 -10.59 9.45 9.22
N GLU A 629 -11.82 9.78 9.57
CA GLU A 629 -12.77 8.79 10.09
C GLU A 629 -13.52 8.14 8.93
N HIS A 630 -13.51 6.81 8.91
CA HIS A 630 -14.20 5.98 7.91
C HIS A 630 -15.40 5.26 8.55
N GLY A 631 -16.34 4.78 7.73
CA GLY A 631 -17.57 4.12 8.21
C GLY A 631 -18.65 5.08 8.67
N THR A 632 -18.65 6.32 8.15
CA THR A 632 -19.62 7.36 8.51
C THR A 632 -20.74 7.47 7.49
N SER A 633 -20.52 7.00 6.25
CA SER A 633 -21.49 7.02 5.17
C SER A 633 -22.72 6.16 5.50
N SER A 634 -23.88 6.67 5.10
CA SER A 634 -25.15 5.94 5.11
C SER A 634 -25.08 4.64 4.29
N VAL A 635 -24.28 4.62 3.20
CA VAL A 635 -24.07 3.43 2.38
C VAL A 635 -23.28 2.37 3.15
N THR A 636 -22.22 2.78 3.85
CA THR A 636 -21.41 1.88 4.69
C THR A 636 -22.25 1.27 5.81
N GLN A 637 -23.10 2.06 6.47
CA GLN A 637 -24.00 1.58 7.52
C GLN A 637 -24.99 0.53 6.99
N LYS A 638 -25.54 0.75 5.78
CA LYS A 638 -26.42 -0.21 5.12
C LYS A 638 -25.68 -1.52 4.81
N ASN A 639 -24.51 -1.44 4.19
CA ASN A 639 -23.72 -2.63 3.85
C ASN A 639 -23.33 -3.43 5.11
N LEU A 640 -23.01 -2.74 6.21
CA LEU A 640 -22.74 -3.37 7.51
C LEU A 640 -23.96 -4.10 8.07
N ALA A 641 -25.17 -3.55 7.89
CA ALA A 641 -26.40 -4.21 8.29
C ALA A 641 -26.65 -5.48 7.48
N ASP A 642 -26.39 -5.44 6.17
CA ASP A 642 -26.55 -6.58 5.27
C ASP A 642 -25.59 -7.73 5.64
N VAL A 643 -24.31 -7.44 5.91
CA VAL A 643 -23.33 -8.44 6.36
C VAL A 643 -23.73 -9.07 7.71
N LYS A 644 -24.27 -8.28 8.63
CA LYS A 644 -24.79 -8.81 9.91
C LYS A 644 -26.02 -9.68 9.73
N GLY A 645 -26.81 -9.44 8.69
CA GLY A 645 -27.95 -10.27 8.30
C GLY A 645 -27.53 -11.62 7.75
N GLU A 646 -26.49 -11.67 6.90
CA GLU A 646 -25.95 -12.92 6.32
C GLU A 646 -25.27 -13.83 7.36
N ALA A 647 -24.79 -13.27 8.47
CA ALA A 647 -24.12 -14.01 9.54
C ALA A 647 -25.08 -14.60 10.60
N LYS A 648 -26.37 -14.26 10.54
CA LYS A 648 -27.44 -14.79 11.41
C LYS A 648 -28.20 -15.90 10.70
#